data_AF-A0A4R4MUC8-F1
#
_entry.id   AF-A0A4R4MUC8-F1
#
_cell.length_a   1.000
_cell.length_b   1.000
_cell.length_c   1.000
_cell.angle_alpha   90.00
_cell.angle_beta   90.00
_cell.angle_gamma   90.00
#
_symmetry.space_group_name_H-M   'P 1'
#
loop_
_entity.id
_entity.type
_entity.pdbx_description
1 polymer ?
#
loop_
_entity_poly.entity_id
_entity_poly.type
_entity_poly.pdbx_seq_one_letter_code
_entity_poly.pdbx_strand_id
1 'polypeptide(L)'
;MSGRSEFDRASERRGLGLERFAFFHVLVGVGLLMTWTVIFGYLAEEVAATSRAAKGEGVSGTFTAHSYVCARRDCSWYGTFTTAGLFGATVEGVELRGDDGHSFDAGEMVSALDVGSPDFVQMRGGSPEWGRSFGAGAFSAITGAIATAMAAMVLWDVYWTRASPESRRRQARERGRPTLRDVADPDRWGWSARPGSSATRVKLARSKKRTFTAAVGLLSLLGALLLFGLLWANFNEEISRAELIAGLWAPLFAIILLGVTIQTLRLVLLPPRMWVTDDEIVIWDGLLLWKVLRIPRAAIAAIHYGDEPRRCPVEDDVAELTPFREELNLALEMRDGISLPARRLRWGNWFWVMLTLRNHVPQTGMPQRGHLVRRLCLRVKEPRRAATDLDRWLGDETSSPPEFAPVDHAHYGMVRTHRGVGGKRIKLKGQLPQPILAEFVNEGPGTLQAWLRRTEFGHGPPVMVCGPKAPPATTVLDDRLVSDKPLAKRFLCVESEGPWTVTISGPERAREFTGSATGSGPEVLAYQGPAGIAVITSPGGQPHRVHLHGPNLTALNNGDPIVSTTALPRANPPPSQSTFAIPAQAILQVTTAGTDWRIDVTPLADADTLAQDAITAPPTGHVRPFEHSITGHNTAVVRYLGPPGPVLFHSGYAFGLLQLDATLAPLRTLALPSGNQKLHLRSNTLLQITGAEGTWSLEETHPTDLAAADH
;
A
#
# COMPACT_ATOMS: atom_id res chain seq x y z
N MET A 1 -23.00 22.27 -3.32
CA MET A 1 -22.37 22.97 -4.47
C MET A 1 -20.87 22.78 -4.38
N SER A 2 -20.35 21.71 -4.96
CA SER A 2 -18.91 21.39 -4.93
C SER A 2 -18.17 22.30 -5.91
N GLY A 3 -17.33 23.20 -5.40
CA GLY A 3 -16.43 24.00 -6.21
C GLY A 3 -15.45 23.09 -6.94
N ARG A 4 -15.72 22.80 -8.21
CA ARG A 4 -14.71 22.25 -9.13
C ARG A 4 -13.55 23.24 -9.14
N SER A 5 -12.39 22.80 -8.64
CA SER A 5 -11.19 23.62 -8.61
C SER A 5 -10.79 24.02 -10.04
N GLU A 6 -10.22 25.20 -10.22
CA GLU A 6 -9.71 25.68 -11.51
C GLU A 6 -8.71 24.70 -12.16
N PHE A 7 -8.14 23.79 -11.37
CA PHE A 7 -7.26 22.72 -11.83
C PHE A 7 -7.94 21.73 -12.78
N ASP A 8 -9.22 21.38 -12.55
CA ASP A 8 -9.94 20.43 -13.39
C ASP A 8 -10.19 20.99 -14.80
N ARG A 9 -10.47 22.30 -14.91
CA ARG A 9 -10.71 22.98 -16.19
C ARG A 9 -9.48 23.10 -17.08
N ALA A 10 -8.29 23.15 -16.49
CA ALA A 10 -7.04 23.21 -17.25
C ALA A 10 -6.68 21.87 -17.90
N SER A 11 -7.16 20.75 -17.34
CA SER A 11 -6.86 19.40 -17.84
C SER A 11 -7.72 18.99 -19.04
N GLU A 12 -8.96 19.49 -19.15
CA GLU A 12 -9.91 19.10 -20.21
C GLU A 12 -9.62 19.75 -21.58
N ARG A 13 -8.79 20.79 -21.66
CA ARG A 13 -8.56 21.55 -22.91
C ARG A 13 -7.42 21.06 -23.81
N ARG A 14 -6.73 19.95 -23.50
CA ARG A 14 -5.63 19.44 -24.35
C ARG A 14 -5.99 18.11 -25.00
N GLY A 15 -6.81 18.20 -26.03
CA GLY A 15 -7.20 17.09 -26.89
C GLY A 15 -6.40 17.06 -28.20
N LEU A 16 -5.84 15.88 -28.47
CA LEU A 16 -5.45 15.31 -29.77
C LEU A 16 -4.15 15.76 -30.44
N GLY A 17 -3.15 14.86 -30.36
CA GLY A 17 -2.67 14.25 -31.60
C GLY A 17 -1.42 14.84 -32.26
N LEU A 18 -0.35 15.09 -31.51
CA LEU A 18 1.07 14.91 -31.91
C LEU A 18 2.02 15.30 -30.76
N GLU A 19 1.50 15.98 -29.73
CA GLU A 19 2.21 16.51 -28.55
C GLU A 19 2.79 15.46 -27.57
N ARG A 20 2.84 14.17 -27.95
CA ARG A 20 2.93 13.06 -26.98
C ARG A 20 4.29 12.86 -26.29
N PHE A 21 5.30 13.66 -26.57
CA PHE A 21 6.62 13.46 -25.97
C PHE A 21 7.30 14.79 -25.69
N ALA A 22 7.38 15.20 -24.42
CA ALA A 22 8.28 16.28 -23.99
C ALA A 22 9.72 16.05 -24.48
N PHE A 23 10.11 14.78 -24.61
CA PHE A 23 11.34 14.33 -25.25
C PHE A 23 11.44 14.79 -26.73
N PHE A 24 10.37 14.64 -27.51
CA PHE A 24 10.33 15.11 -28.90
C PHE A 24 10.44 16.63 -28.96
N HIS A 25 9.75 17.37 -28.08
CA HIS A 25 9.86 18.82 -28.01
C HIS A 25 11.27 19.30 -27.64
N VAL A 26 11.98 18.61 -26.75
CA VAL A 26 13.39 18.92 -26.44
C VAL A 26 14.27 18.62 -27.65
N LEU A 27 14.11 17.47 -28.31
CA LEU A 27 14.89 17.12 -29.50
C LEU A 27 14.66 18.09 -30.66
N VAL A 28 13.40 18.41 -30.94
CA VAL A 28 13.02 19.39 -31.97
C VAL A 28 13.52 20.78 -31.59
N GLY A 29 13.37 21.19 -30.33
CA GLY A 29 13.87 22.48 -29.84
C GLY A 29 15.38 22.60 -29.97
N VAL A 30 16.15 21.57 -29.59
CA VAL A 30 17.60 21.51 -29.78
C VAL A 30 17.95 21.51 -31.26
N GLY A 31 17.27 20.70 -32.08
CA GLY A 31 17.46 20.68 -33.53
C GLY A 31 17.24 22.04 -34.18
N LEU A 32 16.14 22.72 -33.84
CA LEU A 32 15.84 24.06 -34.33
C LEU A 32 16.85 25.11 -33.84
N LEU A 33 17.36 25.00 -32.60
CA LEU A 33 18.44 25.85 -32.10
C LEU A 33 19.73 25.69 -32.91
N MET A 34 20.09 24.45 -33.24
CA MET A 34 21.25 24.17 -34.09
C MET A 34 21.05 24.76 -35.49
N THR A 35 19.91 24.47 -36.13
CA THR A 35 19.55 25.03 -37.45
C THR A 35 19.56 26.56 -37.42
N TRP A 36 19.03 27.17 -36.36
CA TRP A 36 19.03 28.61 -36.17
C TRP A 36 20.44 29.20 -36.14
N THR A 37 21.38 28.59 -35.40
CA THR A 37 22.77 29.09 -35.34
C THR A 37 23.47 29.07 -36.70
N VAL A 38 23.20 28.05 -37.53
CA VAL A 38 23.76 27.94 -38.88
C VAL A 38 23.18 29.03 -39.78
N ILE A 39 21.85 29.13 -39.86
CA ILE A 39 21.16 30.12 -40.71
C ILE A 39 21.53 31.55 -40.28
N PHE A 40 21.62 31.80 -38.98
CA PHE A 40 22.02 33.10 -38.46
C PHE A 40 23.47 33.46 -38.83
N GLY A 41 24.37 32.48 -38.86
CA GLY A 41 25.75 32.67 -39.31
C GLY A 41 25.83 33.09 -40.77
N TYR A 42 25.19 32.34 -41.68
CA TYR A 42 25.10 32.69 -43.10
C TYR A 42 24.49 34.07 -43.32
N LEU A 43 23.41 34.38 -42.59
CA LEU A 43 22.78 35.69 -42.63
C LEU A 43 23.74 36.81 -42.23
N ALA A 44 24.50 36.62 -41.16
CA ALA A 44 25.42 37.64 -40.66
C ALA A 44 26.51 37.96 -41.70
N GLU A 45 27.02 36.94 -42.40
CA GLU A 45 28.00 37.11 -43.48
C GLU A 45 27.39 37.82 -44.69
N GLU A 46 26.20 37.40 -45.14
CA GLU A 46 25.52 38.01 -46.30
C GLU A 46 25.09 39.47 -46.01
N VAL A 47 24.57 39.76 -44.81
CA VAL A 47 24.24 41.13 -44.39
C VAL A 47 25.48 42.00 -44.30
N ALA A 48 26.62 41.47 -43.83
CA ALA A 48 27.87 42.21 -43.78
C ALA A 48 28.38 42.53 -45.20
N ALA A 49 28.31 41.57 -46.12
CA ALA A 49 28.67 41.76 -47.53
C ALA A 49 27.77 42.79 -48.23
N THR A 50 26.44 42.66 -48.11
CA THR A 50 25.47 43.62 -48.68
C THR A 50 25.60 45.01 -48.05
N SER A 51 25.95 45.09 -46.76
CA SER A 51 26.24 46.38 -46.10
C SER A 51 27.49 47.06 -46.67
N ARG A 52 28.57 46.29 -46.92
CA ARG A 52 29.77 46.81 -47.60
C ARG A 52 29.45 47.27 -49.02
N ALA A 53 28.66 46.47 -49.76
CA ALA A 53 28.15 46.82 -51.08
C ALA A 53 27.41 48.16 -51.08
N ALA A 54 26.48 48.35 -50.14
CA ALA A 54 25.70 49.59 -49.99
C ALA A 54 26.56 50.83 -49.66
N LYS A 55 27.71 50.63 -49.01
CA LYS A 55 28.70 51.68 -48.74
C LYS A 55 29.69 51.90 -49.89
N GLY A 56 29.64 51.06 -50.93
CA GLY A 56 30.65 51.04 -52.00
C GLY A 56 32.01 50.54 -51.54
N GLU A 57 32.08 49.81 -50.42
CA GLU A 57 33.29 49.21 -49.87
C GLU A 57 33.53 47.83 -50.49
N GLY A 58 34.73 47.58 -51.02
CA GLY A 58 35.10 46.29 -51.61
C GLY A 58 36.37 46.38 -52.45
N VAL A 59 36.92 45.23 -52.85
CA VAL A 59 38.06 45.18 -53.77
C VAL A 59 37.54 45.31 -55.20
N SER A 60 38.01 46.33 -55.93
CA SER A 60 37.58 46.53 -57.32
C SER A 60 38.14 45.45 -58.25
N GLY A 61 37.36 45.06 -59.25
CA GLY A 61 37.76 44.11 -60.27
C GLY A 61 36.81 44.09 -61.47
N THR A 62 36.99 43.10 -62.33
CA THR A 62 36.18 42.91 -63.53
C THR A 62 35.44 41.58 -63.43
N PHE A 63 34.13 41.61 -63.59
CA PHE A 63 33.27 40.44 -63.70
C PHE A 63 33.03 40.14 -65.18
N THR A 64 33.20 38.88 -65.59
CA THR A 64 32.89 38.39 -66.93
C THR A 64 31.67 37.48 -66.85
N ALA A 65 30.58 37.88 -67.49
CA ALA A 65 29.33 37.13 -67.49
C ALA A 65 29.48 35.82 -68.29
N HIS A 66 29.09 34.68 -67.72
CA HIS A 66 29.13 33.38 -68.42
C HIS A 66 27.74 32.82 -68.67
N SER A 67 26.89 32.78 -67.64
CA SER A 67 25.58 32.16 -67.72
C SER A 67 24.50 32.97 -67.02
N TYR A 68 23.32 33.04 -67.65
CA TYR A 68 22.13 33.68 -67.07
C TYR A 68 21.17 32.61 -66.56
N VAL A 69 20.85 32.65 -65.28
CA VAL A 69 19.98 31.65 -64.64
C VAL A 69 18.74 32.35 -64.07
N CYS A 70 17.57 31.97 -64.55
CA CYS A 70 16.29 32.51 -64.09
C CYS A 70 15.58 31.53 -63.15
N ALA A 71 15.33 31.96 -61.91
CA ALA A 71 14.58 31.21 -60.92
C ALA A 71 13.26 31.93 -60.61
N ARG A 72 12.14 31.38 -61.10
CA ARG A 72 10.73 31.86 -60.98
C ARG A 72 10.46 33.32 -61.39
N ARG A 73 11.09 34.30 -60.76
CA ARG A 73 10.87 35.75 -60.97
C ARG A 73 12.15 36.58 -61.00
N ASP A 74 13.27 36.02 -60.55
CA ASP A 74 14.55 36.72 -60.50
C ASP A 74 15.52 35.99 -61.42
N CYS A 75 16.26 36.74 -62.22
CA CYS A 75 17.30 36.20 -63.07
C CYS A 75 18.63 36.80 -62.65
N SER A 76 19.63 35.94 -62.51
CA SER A 76 20.96 36.34 -62.04
C SER A 76 22.02 35.93 -63.05
N TRP A 77 23.04 36.77 -63.18
CA TRP A 77 24.23 36.46 -63.96
C TRP A 77 25.27 35.78 -63.10
N TYR A 78 25.84 34.69 -63.61
CA TYR A 78 26.95 33.97 -63.01
C TYR A 78 28.17 34.07 -63.92
N GLY A 79 29.34 34.23 -63.33
CA GLY A 79 30.53 34.60 -64.07
C GLY A 79 31.84 34.37 -63.32
N THR A 80 32.91 34.88 -63.89
CA THR A 80 34.24 34.92 -63.26
C THR A 80 34.59 36.35 -62.87
N PHE A 81 34.98 36.56 -61.62
CA PHE A 81 35.47 37.84 -61.14
C PHE A 81 36.99 37.84 -61.01
N THR A 82 37.65 38.85 -61.57
CA THR A 82 39.11 39.03 -61.47
C THR A 82 39.42 40.34 -60.76
N THR A 83 40.12 40.28 -59.63
CA THR A 83 40.50 41.48 -58.84
C THR A 83 41.48 42.37 -59.61
N ALA A 84 41.34 43.69 -59.48
CA ALA A 84 42.27 44.66 -60.06
C ALA A 84 43.59 44.70 -59.25
N GLY A 85 44.60 43.94 -59.70
CA GLY A 85 45.92 43.91 -59.07
C GLY A 85 46.97 43.18 -59.93
N LEU A 86 48.26 43.36 -59.60
CA LEU A 86 49.40 42.71 -60.28
C LEU A 86 49.37 41.17 -60.19
N PHE A 87 48.69 40.62 -59.19
CA PHE A 87 48.38 39.20 -59.03
C PHE A 87 46.87 39.03 -58.92
N GLY A 88 46.17 39.21 -60.03
CA GLY A 88 44.71 39.11 -60.06
C GLY A 88 44.25 37.74 -59.56
N ALA A 89 43.53 37.72 -58.44
CA ALA A 89 42.82 36.53 -58.00
C ALA A 89 41.54 36.41 -58.82
N THR A 90 41.32 35.22 -59.39
CA THR A 90 40.11 34.89 -60.14
C THR A 90 39.23 34.01 -59.28
N VAL A 91 37.96 34.43 -59.11
CA VAL A 91 36.92 33.66 -58.44
C VAL A 91 35.89 33.28 -59.48
N GLU A 92 35.66 31.98 -59.67
CA GLU A 92 34.72 31.47 -60.66
C GLU A 92 33.35 31.19 -60.03
N GLY A 93 32.29 31.21 -60.84
CA GLY A 93 30.94 30.83 -60.40
C GLY A 93 30.24 31.83 -59.49
N VAL A 94 30.72 33.08 -59.41
CA VAL A 94 30.12 34.11 -58.56
C VAL A 94 28.92 34.75 -59.22
N GLU A 95 27.91 35.10 -58.43
CA GLU A 95 26.71 35.83 -58.84
C GLU A 95 27.03 37.34 -58.96
N LEU A 96 26.60 38.01 -60.03
CA LEU A 96 26.62 39.47 -60.12
C LEU A 96 25.30 40.02 -59.56
N ARG A 97 25.39 40.88 -58.55
CA ARG A 97 24.24 41.58 -57.95
C ARG A 97 24.28 43.08 -58.22
N GLY A 98 23.10 43.71 -58.18
CA GLY A 98 22.95 45.14 -58.42
C GLY A 98 23.05 45.52 -59.90
N ASP A 99 22.66 44.62 -60.80
CA ASP A 99 22.61 44.92 -62.24
C ASP A 99 21.42 45.83 -62.61
N ASP A 100 20.55 46.15 -61.66
CA ASP A 100 19.32 46.94 -61.85
C ASP A 100 18.47 46.42 -63.03
N GLY A 101 18.53 45.10 -63.30
CA GLY A 101 17.82 44.43 -64.39
C GLY A 101 18.45 44.61 -65.78
N HIS A 102 19.71 45.01 -65.86
CA HIS A 102 20.44 45.09 -67.13
C HIS A 102 20.68 43.70 -67.73
N SER A 103 20.40 43.55 -69.02
CA SER A 103 20.74 42.34 -69.78
C SER A 103 22.18 42.45 -70.27
N PHE A 104 23.04 41.51 -69.88
CA PHE A 104 24.39 41.38 -70.41
C PHE A 104 24.45 40.32 -71.51
N ASP A 105 25.46 40.40 -72.36
CA ASP A 105 25.81 39.30 -73.25
C ASP A 105 26.82 38.35 -72.58
N ALA A 106 26.79 37.07 -72.92
CA ALA A 106 27.81 36.13 -72.45
C ALA A 106 29.20 36.56 -72.97
N GLY A 107 30.17 36.63 -72.06
CA GLY A 107 31.51 37.18 -72.30
C GLY A 107 31.64 38.68 -72.01
N GLU A 108 30.53 39.38 -71.73
CA GLU A 108 30.56 40.80 -71.39
C GLU A 108 31.29 41.04 -70.07
N MET A 109 32.13 42.09 -70.07
CA MET A 109 32.96 42.47 -68.93
C MET A 109 32.40 43.73 -68.27
N VAL A 110 32.07 43.63 -66.98
CA VAL A 110 31.54 44.75 -66.19
C VAL A 110 32.40 45.01 -64.95
N SER A 111 32.46 46.28 -64.53
CA SER A 111 33.17 46.65 -63.30
C SER A 111 32.37 46.23 -62.08
N ALA A 112 32.98 45.44 -61.20
CA ALA A 112 32.34 44.94 -59.98
C ALA A 112 33.26 45.09 -58.76
N LEU A 113 32.68 44.92 -57.58
CA LEU A 113 33.31 44.98 -56.27
C LEU A 113 33.18 43.61 -55.60
N ASP A 114 34.31 43.03 -55.20
CA ASP A 114 34.32 41.94 -54.23
C ASP A 114 34.07 42.52 -52.84
N VAL A 115 32.87 42.23 -52.33
CA VAL A 115 32.37 42.70 -51.03
C VAL A 115 32.67 41.70 -49.92
N GLY A 116 33.60 40.77 -50.16
CA GLY A 116 34.04 39.72 -49.25
C GLY A 116 32.97 38.64 -49.02
N SER A 117 32.13 38.40 -50.02
CA SER A 117 31.22 37.25 -50.08
C SER A 117 31.81 36.21 -51.02
N PRO A 118 31.80 34.91 -50.68
CA PRO A 118 32.28 33.87 -51.60
C PRO A 118 31.35 33.68 -52.80
N ASP A 119 30.08 34.04 -52.67
CA ASP A 119 29.04 33.65 -53.63
C ASP A 119 28.64 34.75 -54.61
N PHE A 120 28.95 36.02 -54.30
CA PHE A 120 28.53 37.13 -55.15
C PHE A 120 29.48 38.33 -55.12
N VAL A 121 29.46 39.08 -56.21
CA VAL A 121 30.11 40.38 -56.37
C VAL A 121 29.06 41.44 -56.70
N GLN A 122 29.31 42.68 -56.29
CA GLN A 122 28.38 43.78 -56.51
C GLN A 122 28.81 44.59 -57.74
N MET A 123 27.90 44.84 -58.69
CA MET A 123 28.15 45.76 -59.80
C MET A 123 28.48 47.16 -59.26
N ARG A 124 29.56 47.77 -59.76
CA ARG A 124 30.03 49.06 -59.26
C ARG A 124 29.01 50.16 -59.58
N GLY A 125 28.43 50.75 -58.53
CA GLY A 125 27.40 51.78 -58.64
C GLY A 125 25.96 51.25 -58.69
N GLY A 126 25.77 49.93 -58.72
CA GLY A 126 24.47 49.27 -58.71
C GLY A 126 23.82 49.21 -57.33
N SER A 127 22.49 49.09 -57.29
CA SER A 127 21.72 49.06 -56.03
C SER A 127 21.99 47.77 -55.22
N PRO A 128 22.17 47.84 -53.89
CA PRO A 128 22.33 46.65 -53.06
C PRO A 128 21.02 45.87 -52.95
N GLU A 129 21.07 44.57 -53.22
CA GLU A 129 19.91 43.68 -53.15
C GLU A 129 19.71 43.10 -51.76
N TRP A 130 18.84 43.72 -50.96
CA TRP A 130 18.53 43.27 -49.59
C TRP A 130 17.49 42.14 -49.51
N GLY A 131 16.79 41.84 -50.60
CA GLY A 131 15.61 40.96 -50.60
C GLY A 131 15.89 39.56 -50.05
N ARG A 132 16.96 38.91 -50.52
CA ARG A 132 17.37 37.58 -50.05
C ARG A 132 17.78 37.59 -48.58
N SER A 133 18.55 38.61 -48.16
CA SER A 133 18.97 38.76 -46.77
C SER A 133 17.79 38.97 -45.82
N PHE A 134 16.78 39.77 -46.19
CA PHE A 134 15.58 39.94 -45.35
C PHE A 134 14.78 38.64 -45.20
N GLY A 135 14.62 37.86 -46.28
CA GLY A 135 13.92 36.59 -46.24
C GLY A 135 14.59 35.56 -45.32
N ALA A 136 15.90 35.38 -45.45
CA ALA A 136 16.69 34.51 -44.58
C ALA A 136 16.65 34.99 -43.12
N GLY A 137 16.66 36.30 -42.89
CA GLY A 137 16.63 36.90 -41.55
C GLY A 137 15.31 36.65 -40.84
N ALA A 138 14.19 36.83 -41.53
CA ALA A 138 12.87 36.51 -41.00
C ALA A 138 12.75 35.01 -40.65
N PHE A 139 13.23 34.13 -41.53
CA PHE A 139 13.21 32.69 -41.28
C PHE A 139 14.06 32.28 -40.06
N SER A 140 15.26 32.87 -39.93
CA SER A 140 16.12 32.69 -38.75
C SER A 140 15.40 33.14 -37.46
N ALA A 141 14.84 34.35 -37.44
CA ALA A 141 14.14 34.87 -36.27
C ALA A 141 12.96 33.97 -35.83
N ILE A 142 12.17 33.48 -36.79
CA ILE A 142 11.05 32.55 -36.52
C ILE A 142 11.58 31.24 -35.93
N THR A 143 12.61 30.65 -36.54
CA THR A 143 13.20 29.37 -36.09
C THR A 143 13.74 29.48 -34.67
N GLY A 144 14.49 30.55 -34.37
CA GLY A 144 15.03 30.81 -33.03
C GLY A 144 13.95 31.08 -31.98
N ALA A 145 12.89 31.81 -32.35
CA ALA A 145 11.75 32.08 -31.46
C ALA A 145 11.00 30.78 -31.10
N ILE A 146 10.73 29.92 -32.08
CA ILE A 146 10.07 28.62 -31.86
C ILE A 146 10.94 27.73 -30.98
N ALA A 147 12.25 27.63 -31.25
CA ALA A 147 13.17 26.82 -30.47
C ALA A 147 13.19 27.27 -28.99
N THR A 148 13.26 28.58 -28.77
CA THR A 148 13.26 29.18 -27.43
C THR A 148 11.94 28.95 -26.71
N ALA A 149 10.80 29.10 -27.40
CA ALA A 149 9.48 28.86 -26.84
C ALA A 149 9.29 27.39 -26.42
N MET A 150 9.76 26.44 -27.24
CA MET A 150 9.73 25.01 -26.91
C MET A 150 10.58 24.68 -25.69
N ALA A 151 11.81 25.21 -25.60
CA ALA A 151 12.66 25.02 -24.44
C ALA A 151 12.04 25.65 -23.18
N ALA A 152 11.49 26.86 -23.28
CA ALA A 152 10.82 27.55 -22.20
C ALA A 152 9.58 26.80 -21.71
N MET A 153 8.79 26.21 -22.62
CA MET A 153 7.61 25.40 -22.28
C MET A 153 7.99 24.18 -21.44
N VAL A 154 9.04 23.44 -21.83
CA VAL A 154 9.53 22.29 -21.06
C VAL A 154 10.04 22.74 -19.68
N LEU A 155 10.80 23.84 -19.61
CA LEU A 155 11.28 24.42 -18.35
C LEU A 155 10.14 24.92 -17.45
N TRP A 156 9.07 25.44 -18.06
CA TRP A 156 7.88 25.92 -17.38
C TRP A 156 7.08 24.77 -16.78
N ASP A 157 6.88 23.68 -17.52
CA ASP A 157 6.25 22.47 -16.99
C ASP A 157 7.05 21.89 -15.82
N VAL A 158 8.38 21.85 -15.92
CA VAL A 158 9.27 21.48 -14.80
C VAL A 158 9.07 22.44 -13.62
N TYR A 159 8.96 23.75 -13.87
CA TYR A 159 8.72 24.75 -12.83
C TYR A 159 7.41 24.52 -12.08
N TRP A 160 6.35 24.10 -12.77
CA TRP A 160 5.03 23.84 -12.18
C TRP A 160 4.94 22.55 -11.36
N THR A 161 5.88 21.61 -11.51
CA THR A 161 6.00 20.46 -10.58
C THR A 161 6.50 20.84 -9.17
N ARG A 162 6.57 22.14 -8.84
CA ARG A 162 6.94 22.63 -7.51
C ARG A 162 5.88 22.25 -6.47
N ALA A 163 6.34 21.72 -5.35
CA ALA A 163 5.52 21.57 -4.15
C ALA A 163 4.87 22.90 -3.74
N SER A 164 3.63 22.82 -3.24
CA SER A 164 2.78 23.98 -2.93
C SER A 164 3.49 25.00 -2.03
N PRO A 165 3.15 26.30 -2.10
CA PRO A 165 3.69 27.31 -1.19
C PRO A 165 3.58 26.94 0.29
N GLU A 166 2.54 26.19 0.66
CA GLU A 166 2.28 25.75 2.03
C GLU A 166 3.28 24.69 2.51
N SER A 167 3.57 23.68 1.68
CA SER A 167 4.61 22.68 1.99
C SER A 167 5.99 23.33 2.23
N ARG A 168 6.29 24.40 1.47
CA ARG A 168 7.54 25.18 1.60
C ARG A 168 7.59 25.95 2.92
N ARG A 169 6.47 26.53 3.36
CA ARG A 169 6.38 27.24 4.65
C ARG A 169 6.53 26.29 5.83
N ARG A 170 5.92 25.09 5.76
CA ARG A 170 6.10 24.05 6.79
C ARG A 170 7.56 23.57 6.85
N GLN A 171 8.17 23.33 5.69
CA GLN A 171 9.59 22.97 5.60
C GLN A 171 10.53 24.05 6.15
N ALA A 172 10.20 25.34 5.98
CA ALA A 172 10.99 26.42 6.55
C ALA A 172 10.89 26.49 8.08
N ARG A 173 9.79 25.98 8.67
CA ARG A 173 9.60 25.85 10.11
C ARG A 173 10.31 24.61 10.69
N GLU A 174 10.31 23.49 9.96
CA GLU A 174 11.04 22.27 10.35
C GLU A 174 12.56 22.42 10.23
N ARG A 175 13.03 23.28 9.32
CA ARG A 175 14.43 23.72 9.29
C ARG A 175 14.69 24.71 10.43
N GLY A 176 14.93 24.18 11.62
CA GLY A 176 15.86 24.85 12.53
C GLY A 176 17.18 25.17 11.80
N ARG A 177 17.91 26.20 12.27
CA ARG A 177 19.15 26.72 11.65
C ARG A 177 20.01 25.58 11.06
N PRO A 178 20.41 25.66 9.78
CA PRO A 178 21.23 24.61 9.17
C PRO A 178 22.57 24.54 9.89
N THR A 179 22.82 23.46 10.62
CA THR A 179 24.13 23.21 11.22
C THR A 179 24.98 22.45 10.21
N LEU A 180 26.27 22.75 10.13
CA LEU A 180 27.27 22.04 9.30
C LEU A 180 27.26 20.51 9.52
N ARG A 181 26.64 20.03 10.60
CA ARG A 181 26.45 18.62 10.95
C ARG A 181 25.56 17.85 9.94
N ASP A 182 24.62 18.52 9.27
CA ASP A 182 23.72 17.88 8.27
C ASP A 182 24.44 17.41 7.00
N VAL A 183 25.63 17.96 6.70
CA VAL A 183 26.42 17.57 5.53
C VAL A 183 27.23 16.29 5.79
N ALA A 184 27.59 16.04 7.06
CA ALA A 184 28.38 14.89 7.51
C ALA A 184 27.54 13.69 7.97
N ASP A 185 26.22 13.73 7.78
CA ASP A 185 25.29 12.70 8.23
C ASP A 185 25.59 11.34 7.53
N PRO A 186 26.02 10.30 8.27
CA PRO A 186 26.35 8.99 7.72
C PRO A 186 25.16 8.28 7.05
N ASP A 187 23.92 8.74 7.29
CA ASP A 187 22.71 8.25 6.61
C ASP A 187 22.55 8.79 5.16
N ARG A 188 23.41 9.72 4.72
CA ARG A 188 23.32 10.33 3.38
C ARG A 188 23.90 9.45 2.26
N TRP A 189 24.78 8.49 2.57
CA TRP A 189 25.45 7.65 1.57
C TRP A 189 25.21 6.15 1.85
N GLY A 190 24.39 5.53 0.98
CA GLY A 190 23.63 4.30 1.23
C GLY A 190 24.35 2.95 1.43
N TRP A 191 25.60 2.93 1.90
CA TRP A 191 26.27 1.68 2.30
C TRP A 191 26.54 1.59 3.82
N SER A 192 26.71 2.72 4.51
CA SER A 192 26.88 2.78 5.97
C SER A 192 25.58 2.59 6.75
N ALA A 193 24.42 2.83 6.12
CA ALA A 193 23.11 2.74 6.76
C ALA A 193 22.53 1.31 6.78
N ARG A 194 23.31 0.29 6.41
CA ARG A 194 22.89 -1.10 6.50
C ARG A 194 22.88 -1.51 7.98
N PRO A 195 21.73 -1.91 8.55
CA PRO A 195 21.72 -2.46 9.91
C PRO A 195 22.52 -3.76 9.96
N GLY A 196 23.23 -3.99 11.07
CA GLY A 196 24.15 -5.13 11.25
C GLY A 196 23.46 -6.50 11.16
N SER A 197 22.18 -6.56 11.53
CA SER A 197 21.31 -7.73 11.41
C SER A 197 19.96 -7.31 10.82
N SER A 198 19.32 -8.24 10.11
CA SER A 198 17.97 -8.05 9.55
C SER A 198 17.17 -9.29 9.93
N ALA A 199 16.15 -9.12 10.77
CA ALA A 199 15.26 -10.19 11.22
C ALA A 199 14.51 -10.80 10.02
N THR A 200 14.05 -9.95 9.10
CA THR A 200 13.29 -10.37 7.91
C THR A 200 13.89 -9.80 6.63
N ARG A 201 14.06 -10.64 5.59
CA ARG A 201 14.61 -10.22 4.29
C ARG A 201 13.49 -9.98 3.26
N VAL A 202 13.03 -8.73 3.14
CA VAL A 202 12.03 -8.35 2.14
C VAL A 202 12.70 -7.85 0.85
N LYS A 203 12.42 -8.49 -0.29
CA LYS A 203 12.93 -8.07 -1.61
C LYS A 203 11.91 -7.19 -2.32
N LEU A 204 12.17 -5.88 -2.35
CA LEU A 204 11.44 -4.96 -3.21
C LEU A 204 11.72 -5.29 -4.68
N ALA A 205 10.67 -5.26 -5.49
CA ALA A 205 10.73 -5.58 -6.91
C ALA A 205 10.47 -4.32 -7.74
N ARG A 206 11.13 -4.24 -8.89
CA ARG A 206 10.92 -3.21 -9.91
C ARG A 206 10.75 -3.92 -11.25
N SER A 207 9.89 -3.40 -12.14
CA SER A 207 9.66 -4.01 -13.45
C SER A 207 10.93 -3.97 -14.28
N LYS A 208 11.48 -5.15 -14.58
CA LYS A 208 12.62 -5.30 -15.49
C LYS A 208 12.30 -4.72 -16.87
N LYS A 209 11.10 -4.97 -17.40
CA LYS A 209 10.68 -4.48 -18.72
C LYS A 209 10.70 -2.95 -18.79
N ARG A 210 10.09 -2.26 -17.82
CA ARG A 210 10.03 -0.78 -17.83
C ARG A 210 11.38 -0.13 -17.54
N THR A 211 12.15 -0.71 -16.62
CA THR A 211 13.53 -0.32 -16.35
C THR A 211 14.38 -0.43 -17.62
N PHE A 212 14.26 -1.54 -18.35
CA PHE A 212 14.96 -1.76 -19.62
C PHE A 212 14.49 -0.79 -20.70
N THR A 213 13.19 -0.58 -20.89
CA THR A 213 12.67 0.39 -21.88
C THR A 213 13.18 1.80 -21.59
N ALA A 214 13.24 2.21 -20.33
CA ALA A 214 13.79 3.50 -19.95
C ALA A 214 15.30 3.60 -20.23
N ALA A 215 16.07 2.56 -19.89
CA ALA A 215 17.50 2.50 -20.18
C ALA A 215 17.78 2.54 -21.69
N VAL A 216 17.03 1.77 -22.48
CA VAL A 216 17.12 1.78 -23.95
C VAL A 216 16.77 3.15 -24.50
N GLY A 217 15.70 3.80 -24.03
CA GLY A 217 15.33 5.14 -24.50
C GLY A 217 16.43 6.19 -24.25
N LEU A 218 17.10 6.13 -23.09
CA LEU A 218 18.24 6.98 -22.77
C LEU A 218 19.47 6.68 -23.66
N LEU A 219 19.80 5.40 -23.87
CA LEU A 219 20.92 5.00 -24.72
C LEU A 219 20.66 5.34 -26.20
N SER A 220 19.42 5.19 -26.68
CA SER A 220 19.01 5.57 -28.02
C SER A 220 19.17 7.08 -28.25
N LEU A 221 18.85 7.92 -27.26
CA LEU A 221 19.07 9.36 -27.36
C LEU A 221 20.56 9.69 -27.50
N LEU A 222 21.41 9.06 -26.68
CA LEU A 222 22.86 9.22 -26.77
C LEU A 222 23.40 8.79 -28.14
N GLY A 223 22.92 7.65 -28.65
CA GLY A 223 23.27 7.13 -29.97
C GLY A 223 22.83 8.05 -31.12
N ALA A 224 21.63 8.63 -31.05
CA ALA A 224 21.13 9.55 -32.06
C ALA A 224 21.97 10.84 -32.15
N LEU A 225 22.43 11.37 -31.01
CA LEU A 225 23.31 12.55 -30.96
C LEU A 225 24.69 12.27 -31.55
N LEU A 226 25.26 11.09 -31.28
CA LEU A 226 26.52 10.66 -31.88
C LEU A 226 26.38 10.47 -33.40
N LEU A 227 25.29 9.83 -33.85
CA LEU A 227 25.00 9.65 -35.28
C LEU A 227 24.84 11.00 -35.99
N PHE A 228 24.15 11.95 -35.36
CA PHE A 228 24.00 13.31 -35.89
C PHE A 228 25.36 14.01 -36.04
N GLY A 229 26.24 13.94 -35.03
CA GLY A 229 27.58 14.51 -35.12
C GLY A 229 28.43 13.90 -36.25
N LEU A 230 28.31 12.59 -36.48
CA LEU A 230 29.00 11.88 -37.56
C LEU A 230 28.46 12.26 -38.94
N LEU A 231 27.13 12.33 -39.10
CA LEU A 231 26.50 12.78 -40.34
C LEU A 231 26.89 14.23 -40.65
N TRP A 232 26.86 15.11 -39.65
CA TRP A 232 27.27 16.51 -39.80
C TRP A 232 28.71 16.64 -40.31
N ALA A 233 29.64 15.90 -39.71
CA ALA A 233 31.05 15.94 -40.11
C ALA A 233 31.29 15.43 -41.55
N ASN A 234 30.42 14.56 -42.07
CA ASN A 234 30.54 13.98 -43.41
C ASN A 234 29.92 14.84 -44.51
N PHE A 235 29.03 15.79 -44.17
CA PHE A 235 28.36 16.66 -45.14
C PHE A 235 29.07 17.99 -45.38
N ASN A 236 29.97 18.41 -44.49
CA ASN A 236 30.64 19.71 -44.59
C ASN A 236 32.15 19.54 -44.82
N GLU A 237 32.58 19.58 -46.09
CA GLU A 237 34.01 19.53 -46.47
C GLU A 237 34.73 20.87 -46.24
N GLU A 238 34.03 22.00 -46.26
CA GLU A 238 34.56 23.34 -45.95
C GLU A 238 33.77 23.97 -44.80
N ILE A 239 34.31 23.87 -43.58
CA ILE A 239 33.62 24.30 -42.36
C ILE A 239 33.74 25.83 -42.21
N SER A 240 32.63 26.55 -42.37
CA SER A 240 32.58 27.98 -42.07
C SER A 240 32.73 28.24 -40.56
N ARG A 241 33.15 29.44 -40.16
CA ARG A 241 33.29 29.78 -38.72
C ARG A 241 31.95 29.66 -37.98
N ALA A 242 30.84 29.94 -38.64
CA ALA A 242 29.50 29.76 -38.10
C ALA A 242 29.16 28.28 -37.86
N GLU A 243 29.51 27.41 -38.81
CA GLU A 243 29.32 25.97 -38.69
C GLU A 243 30.20 25.36 -37.60
N LEU A 244 31.39 25.90 -37.37
CA LEU A 244 32.27 25.48 -36.28
C LEU A 244 31.67 25.80 -34.90
N ILE A 245 31.05 26.99 -34.76
CA ILE A 245 30.35 27.39 -33.52
C ILE A 245 29.08 26.56 -33.31
N ALA A 246 28.31 26.30 -34.36
CA ALA A 246 27.14 25.41 -34.31
C ALA A 246 27.55 23.98 -33.94
N GLY A 247 28.64 23.48 -34.54
CA GLY A 247 29.20 22.15 -34.30
C GLY A 247 29.68 21.95 -32.85
N LEU A 248 30.16 23.00 -32.17
CA LEU A 248 30.61 22.96 -30.78
C LEU A 248 29.50 22.66 -29.76
N TRP A 249 28.23 22.90 -30.11
CA TRP A 249 27.10 22.56 -29.24
C TRP A 249 26.87 21.06 -29.13
N ALA A 250 27.07 20.31 -30.22
CA ALA A 250 26.86 18.86 -30.24
C ALA A 250 27.71 18.09 -29.20
N PRO A 251 29.04 18.27 -29.10
CA PRO A 251 29.85 17.59 -28.09
C PRO A 251 29.51 18.05 -26.66
N LEU A 252 29.19 19.34 -26.46
CA LEU A 252 28.76 19.85 -25.16
C LEU A 252 27.47 19.15 -24.69
N PHE A 253 26.46 19.07 -25.57
CA PHE A 253 25.22 18.36 -25.29
C PHE A 253 25.45 16.86 -25.07
N ALA A 254 26.32 16.24 -25.87
CA ALA A 254 26.66 14.83 -25.72
C ALA A 254 27.30 14.53 -24.35
N ILE A 255 28.23 15.37 -23.87
CA ILE A 255 28.85 15.22 -22.54
C ILE A 255 27.81 15.36 -21.42
N ILE A 256 26.95 16.38 -21.50
CA ILE A 256 25.88 16.61 -20.51
C ILE A 256 24.93 15.40 -20.50
N LEU A 257 24.51 14.93 -21.67
CA LEU A 257 23.60 13.80 -21.81
C LEU A 257 24.23 12.48 -21.37
N LEU A 258 25.52 12.27 -21.64
CA LEU A 258 26.25 11.11 -21.13
C LEU A 258 26.29 11.12 -19.60
N GLY A 259 26.62 12.26 -18.99
CA GLY A 259 26.62 12.42 -17.53
C GLY A 259 25.24 12.14 -16.92
N VAL A 260 24.18 12.71 -17.49
CA VAL A 260 22.79 12.47 -17.07
C VAL A 260 22.39 11.00 -17.27
N THR A 261 22.80 10.39 -18.38
CA THR A 261 22.48 8.99 -18.70
C THR A 261 23.15 8.04 -17.72
N ILE A 262 24.44 8.23 -17.43
CA ILE A 262 25.17 7.40 -16.46
C ILE A 262 24.56 7.54 -15.06
N GLN A 263 24.26 8.77 -14.62
CA GLN A 263 23.62 8.98 -13.32
C GLN A 263 22.24 8.32 -13.25
N THR A 264 21.42 8.49 -14.28
CA THR A 264 20.08 7.90 -14.32
C THR A 264 20.12 6.38 -14.37
N LEU A 265 21.00 5.81 -15.19
CA LEU A 265 21.19 4.37 -15.30
C LEU A 265 21.64 3.79 -13.95
N ARG A 266 22.58 4.44 -13.27
CA ARG A 266 23.00 4.03 -11.92
C ARG A 266 21.84 4.01 -10.93
N LEU A 267 20.97 5.03 -10.93
CA LEU A 267 19.82 5.11 -10.02
C LEU A 267 18.72 4.09 -10.36
N VAL A 268 18.49 3.85 -11.65
CA VAL A 268 17.45 2.94 -12.13
C VAL A 268 17.85 1.48 -11.94
N LEU A 269 19.14 1.14 -12.16
CA LEU A 269 19.67 -0.21 -12.02
C LEU A 269 19.90 -0.64 -10.57
N LEU A 270 20.04 0.29 -9.64
CA LEU A 270 20.17 -0.04 -8.22
C LEU A 270 18.78 -0.49 -7.69
N PRO A 271 18.62 -1.78 -7.32
CA PRO A 271 17.34 -2.27 -6.84
C PRO A 271 17.02 -1.63 -5.49
N PRO A 272 15.76 -1.24 -5.25
CA PRO A 272 15.34 -0.80 -3.93
C PRO A 272 15.54 -1.95 -2.92
N ARG A 273 15.89 -1.60 -1.69
CA ARG A 273 16.14 -2.56 -0.61
C ARG A 273 15.34 -2.18 0.62
N MET A 274 14.87 -3.19 1.32
CA MET A 274 14.16 -3.06 2.59
C MET A 274 14.80 -4.02 3.59
N TRP A 275 15.09 -3.49 4.78
CA TRP A 275 15.57 -4.26 5.91
C TRP A 275 14.58 -4.10 7.05
N VAL A 276 14.41 -5.16 7.84
CA VAL A 276 13.56 -5.17 9.02
C VAL A 276 14.47 -5.50 10.20
N THR A 277 14.59 -4.55 11.11
CA THR A 277 15.29 -4.71 12.39
C THR A 277 14.26 -4.97 13.48
N ASP A 278 14.68 -5.25 14.71
CA ASP A 278 13.75 -5.58 15.80
C ASP A 278 12.76 -4.44 16.09
N ASP A 279 13.19 -3.18 15.93
CA ASP A 279 12.40 -1.99 16.29
C ASP A 279 11.99 -1.10 15.12
N GLU A 280 12.54 -1.28 13.91
CA GLU A 280 12.21 -0.45 12.76
C GLU A 280 12.35 -1.14 11.39
N ILE A 281 11.58 -0.62 10.44
CA ILE A 281 11.71 -0.92 9.01
C ILE A 281 12.58 0.16 8.36
N VAL A 282 13.61 -0.28 7.63
CA VAL A 282 14.56 0.58 6.92
C VAL A 282 14.42 0.38 5.42
N ILE A 283 13.93 1.38 4.70
CA ILE A 283 13.73 1.36 3.24
C ILE A 283 14.75 2.27 2.57
N TRP A 284 15.46 1.72 1.59
CA TRP A 284 16.34 2.47 0.72
C TRP A 284 15.89 2.32 -0.74
N ASP A 285 15.49 3.44 -1.33
CA ASP A 285 15.33 3.58 -2.76
C ASP A 285 16.13 4.80 -3.21
N GLY A 286 17.30 4.57 -3.82
CA GLY A 286 18.17 5.64 -4.29
C GLY A 286 17.50 6.55 -5.33
N LEU A 287 16.45 6.08 -5.98
CA LEU A 287 15.77 6.75 -7.07
C LEU A 287 14.62 7.68 -6.58
N LEU A 288 13.83 7.22 -5.60
CA LEU A 288 12.69 7.98 -5.04
C LEU A 288 13.05 8.76 -3.77
N LEU A 289 13.95 8.23 -2.95
CA LEU A 289 14.33 8.79 -1.66
C LEU A 289 15.72 9.42 -1.74
N TRP A 290 15.93 10.54 -1.05
CA TRP A 290 17.24 11.20 -0.97
C TRP A 290 18.05 10.77 0.26
N LYS A 291 17.39 10.18 1.25
CA LYS A 291 17.93 9.52 2.44
C LYS A 291 17.21 8.19 2.65
N VAL A 292 17.77 7.33 3.48
CA VAL A 292 17.09 6.13 3.95
C VAL A 292 15.82 6.52 4.72
N LEU A 293 14.72 5.83 4.47
CA LEU A 293 13.47 5.97 5.22
C LEU A 293 13.47 4.96 6.36
N ARG A 294 13.38 5.44 7.60
CA ARG A 294 13.25 4.60 8.80
C ARG A 294 11.84 4.76 9.36
N ILE A 295 11.15 3.65 9.58
CA ILE A 295 9.78 3.61 10.10
C ILE A 295 9.80 2.76 11.38
N PRO A 296 9.60 3.38 12.56
CA PRO A 296 9.54 2.64 13.81
C PRO A 296 8.40 1.61 13.81
N ARG A 297 8.61 0.46 14.44
CA ARG A 297 7.59 -0.59 14.63
C ARG A 297 6.32 -0.03 15.24
N ALA A 298 6.46 0.82 16.26
CA ALA A 298 5.36 1.48 16.94
C ALA A 298 4.54 2.42 16.03
N ALA A 299 5.11 2.92 14.93
CA ALA A 299 4.41 3.80 13.99
C ALA A 299 3.52 3.03 13.01
N ILE A 300 3.64 1.70 12.92
CA ILE A 300 2.88 0.87 11.98
C ILE A 300 1.62 0.36 12.68
N ALA A 301 0.47 0.60 12.03
CA ALA A 301 -0.84 0.15 12.50
C ALA A 301 -1.17 -1.26 12.00
N ALA A 302 -0.98 -1.47 10.70
CA ALA A 302 -1.36 -2.70 10.02
C ALA A 302 -0.57 -2.89 8.72
N ILE A 303 -0.57 -4.13 8.23
CA ILE A 303 0.08 -4.54 6.98
C ILE A 303 -0.97 -5.22 6.12
N HIS A 304 -1.12 -4.72 4.90
CA HIS A 304 -2.10 -5.22 3.94
C HIS A 304 -1.38 -5.85 2.76
N TYR A 305 -1.91 -6.97 2.28
CA TYR A 305 -1.48 -7.68 1.09
C TYR A 305 -2.68 -7.89 0.16
N GLY A 306 -2.45 -7.83 -1.16
CA GLY A 306 -3.46 -8.25 -2.13
C GLY A 306 -4.58 -7.25 -2.40
N ASP A 307 -4.60 -6.08 -1.75
CA ASP A 307 -5.37 -4.94 -2.26
C ASP A 307 -4.82 -4.63 -3.66
N GLU A 308 -5.55 -5.02 -4.72
CA GLU A 308 -5.38 -4.36 -6.00
C GLU A 308 -5.47 -2.86 -5.73
N PRO A 309 -4.63 -2.03 -6.35
CA PRO A 309 -5.02 -0.66 -6.56
C PRO A 309 -6.23 -0.73 -7.51
N ARG A 310 -7.43 -0.88 -6.93
CA ARG A 310 -8.54 -0.03 -7.39
C ARG A 310 -7.90 1.33 -7.60
N ARG A 311 -8.32 2.02 -8.64
CA ARG A 311 -8.13 3.46 -8.75
C ARG A 311 -8.82 4.08 -7.53
N CYS A 312 -8.22 3.93 -6.35
CA CYS A 312 -8.58 4.65 -5.16
C CYS A 312 -8.48 6.10 -5.65
N PRO A 313 -9.56 6.89 -5.50
CA PRO A 313 -9.42 8.32 -5.67
C PRO A 313 -8.19 8.69 -4.84
N VAL A 314 -7.21 9.32 -5.49
CA VAL A 314 -5.91 9.51 -4.88
C VAL A 314 -6.12 10.41 -3.67
N GLU A 315 -6.23 9.79 -2.50
CA GLU A 315 -6.28 10.47 -1.23
C GLU A 315 -4.88 11.03 -0.97
N ASP A 316 -4.83 12.28 -0.51
CA ASP A 316 -3.59 13.06 -0.34
C ASP A 316 -2.59 12.41 0.64
N ASP A 317 -2.98 11.34 1.35
CA ASP A 317 -2.24 10.65 2.40
C ASP A 317 -1.61 9.30 1.96
N VAL A 318 -1.69 8.93 0.68
CA VAL A 318 -1.12 7.67 0.14
C VAL A 318 0.14 7.95 -0.67
N ALA A 319 1.23 7.23 -0.39
CA ALA A 319 2.44 7.28 -1.19
C ALA A 319 2.82 5.92 -1.77
N GLU A 320 3.15 5.93 -3.06
CA GLU A 320 3.59 4.77 -3.83
C GLU A 320 5.12 4.81 -3.98
N LEU A 321 5.83 3.87 -3.37
CA LEU A 321 7.27 3.71 -3.58
C LEU A 321 7.55 2.89 -4.85
N THR A 322 6.95 3.32 -5.95
CA THR A 322 7.32 2.86 -7.28
C THR A 322 7.27 4.05 -8.23
N PRO A 323 8.29 4.21 -9.07
CA PRO A 323 8.23 5.21 -10.11
C PRO A 323 7.37 4.81 -11.32
N PHE A 324 7.10 3.52 -11.43
CA PHE A 324 6.40 2.91 -12.53
C PHE A 324 5.04 2.48 -11.98
N ARG A 325 3.93 2.78 -12.68
CA ARG A 325 2.56 2.29 -12.40
C ARG A 325 2.47 0.76 -12.43
N GLU A 326 3.15 0.13 -11.50
CA GLU A 326 3.26 -1.30 -11.31
C GLU A 326 2.20 -1.70 -10.31
N GLU A 327 1.74 -2.95 -10.40
CA GLU A 327 0.88 -3.52 -9.37
C GLU A 327 1.65 -3.51 -8.05
N LEU A 328 1.22 -2.61 -7.16
CA LEU A 328 1.62 -2.55 -5.77
C LEU A 328 0.89 -3.68 -5.06
N ASN A 329 1.61 -4.44 -4.26
CA ASN A 329 1.11 -5.69 -3.70
C ASN A 329 1.36 -5.81 -2.20
N LEU A 330 1.91 -4.79 -1.55
CA LEU A 330 2.04 -4.68 -0.11
C LEU A 330 1.78 -3.22 0.30
N ALA A 331 0.94 -2.99 1.31
CA ALA A 331 0.71 -1.65 1.85
C ALA A 331 0.94 -1.63 3.36
N LEU A 332 1.76 -0.69 3.82
CA LEU A 332 1.99 -0.42 5.24
C LEU A 332 1.07 0.73 5.65
N GLU A 333 0.20 0.49 6.62
CA GLU A 333 -0.64 1.53 7.21
C GLU A 333 0.03 2.06 8.48
N MET A 334 0.17 3.38 8.57
CA MET A 334 0.78 4.06 9.69
C MET A 334 -0.29 4.49 10.69
N ARG A 335 0.04 4.47 11.99
CA ARG A 335 -0.83 5.01 13.06
C ARG A 335 -0.98 6.52 12.92
N ASP A 336 0.14 7.18 12.62
CA ASP A 336 0.23 8.63 12.39
C ASP A 336 0.86 8.90 11.02
N GLY A 337 0.56 10.06 10.44
CA GLY A 337 1.17 10.46 9.17
C GLY A 337 2.70 10.61 9.29
N ILE A 338 3.46 9.95 8.43
CA ILE A 338 4.93 10.04 8.39
C ILE A 338 5.41 10.94 7.24
N SER A 339 6.46 11.72 7.47
CA SER A 339 7.08 12.55 6.44
C SER A 339 8.13 11.76 5.66
N LEU A 340 7.97 11.64 4.34
CA LEU A 340 8.91 10.90 3.51
C LEU A 340 10.15 11.74 3.14
N PRO A 341 11.37 11.17 3.22
CA PRO A 341 12.59 11.82 2.71
C PRO A 341 12.64 11.67 1.17
N ALA A 342 11.65 12.22 0.46
CA ALA A 342 11.56 12.14 -0.98
C ALA A 342 12.51 13.11 -1.69
N ARG A 343 13.08 12.69 -2.84
CA ARG A 343 13.94 13.57 -3.66
C ARG A 343 13.14 14.76 -4.19
N ARG A 344 13.77 15.94 -4.18
CA ARG A 344 13.19 17.12 -4.85
C ARG A 344 13.27 16.90 -6.37
N LEU A 345 12.14 17.02 -7.06
CA LEU A 345 12.02 16.98 -8.52
C LEU A 345 12.84 18.07 -9.27
N ARG A 346 13.42 19.03 -8.55
CA ARG A 346 13.91 20.28 -9.11
C ARG A 346 15.18 20.15 -9.96
N TRP A 347 16.22 19.43 -9.52
CA TRP A 347 17.55 19.50 -10.16
C TRP A 347 18.24 18.12 -10.05
N GLY A 348 18.54 17.49 -11.20
CA GLY A 348 19.19 16.17 -11.28
C GLY A 348 18.24 14.97 -11.48
N ASN A 349 16.93 15.21 -11.55
CA ASN A 349 15.90 14.18 -11.70
C ASN A 349 14.96 14.48 -12.88
N TRP A 350 15.48 15.10 -13.95
CA TRP A 350 14.75 15.43 -15.20
C TRP A 350 14.09 14.21 -15.85
N PHE A 351 14.70 13.04 -15.66
CA PHE A 351 14.12 11.76 -16.03
C PHE A 351 12.71 11.55 -15.46
N TRP A 352 12.45 12.04 -14.24
CA TRP A 352 11.12 11.99 -13.64
C TRP A 352 10.15 12.92 -14.32
N VAL A 353 10.58 14.14 -14.63
CA VAL A 353 9.76 15.08 -15.38
C VAL A 353 9.37 14.45 -16.72
N MET A 354 10.30 13.77 -17.40
CA MET A 354 10.02 13.04 -18.65
C MET A 354 9.05 11.85 -18.45
N LEU A 355 9.14 11.10 -17.34
CA LEU A 355 8.24 9.99 -17.03
C LEU A 355 6.86 10.43 -16.54
N THR A 356 6.78 11.54 -15.79
CA THR A 356 5.53 12.13 -15.33
C THR A 356 4.82 12.86 -16.47
N LEU A 357 5.54 13.56 -17.36
CA LEU A 357 4.95 14.24 -18.52
C LEU A 357 4.35 13.28 -19.56
N ARG A 358 4.70 11.99 -19.51
CA ARG A 358 4.04 10.95 -20.31
C ARG A 358 2.54 10.83 -20.01
N ASN A 359 2.06 11.32 -18.86
CA ASN A 359 0.65 11.37 -18.50
C ASN A 359 0.31 12.75 -17.91
N HIS A 360 -0.63 13.49 -18.50
CA HIS A 360 -1.02 14.85 -18.08
C HIS A 360 -1.66 14.97 -16.67
N VAL A 361 -1.71 13.88 -15.90
CA VAL A 361 -2.07 13.90 -14.49
C VAL A 361 -0.78 13.65 -13.69
N PRO A 362 -0.19 14.69 -13.05
CA PRO A 362 0.95 14.49 -12.16
C PRO A 362 0.59 13.38 -11.16
N GLN A 363 1.49 12.40 -11.00
CA GLN A 363 1.27 11.27 -10.10
C GLN A 363 1.10 11.80 -8.67
N THR A 364 -0.15 11.91 -8.20
CA THR A 364 -0.48 12.39 -6.86
C THR A 364 0.01 11.43 -5.78
N GLY A 365 0.23 10.14 -6.12
CA GLY A 365 0.84 9.16 -5.23
C GLY A 365 2.38 9.13 -5.20
N MET A 366 3.08 9.94 -5.99
CA MET A 366 4.55 9.97 -5.89
C MET A 366 4.98 10.56 -4.53
N PRO A 367 6.01 10.00 -3.88
CA PRO A 367 6.48 10.52 -2.60
C PRO A 367 6.94 11.96 -2.78
N GLN A 368 6.31 12.87 -2.05
CA GLN A 368 6.67 14.29 -2.03
C GLN A 368 7.30 14.67 -0.69
N ARG A 369 8.35 15.50 -0.75
CA ARG A 369 9.08 15.89 0.45
C ARG A 369 8.20 16.80 1.32
N GLY A 370 7.94 16.37 2.56
CA GLY A 370 7.13 17.13 3.52
C GLY A 370 5.63 16.88 3.44
N HIS A 371 5.18 15.96 2.59
CA HIS A 371 3.82 15.42 2.66
C HIS A 371 3.79 14.30 3.71
N LEU A 372 2.75 14.32 4.55
CA LEU A 372 2.48 13.27 5.53
C LEU A 372 1.78 12.12 4.82
N VAL A 373 2.24 10.92 5.09
CA VAL A 373 1.75 9.71 4.45
C VAL A 373 1.23 8.79 5.53
N ARG A 374 -0.04 8.38 5.42
CA ARG A 374 -0.65 7.38 6.29
C ARG A 374 -0.57 5.98 5.69
N ARG A 375 -0.48 5.87 4.36
CA ARG A 375 -0.40 4.58 3.68
C ARG A 375 0.77 4.54 2.71
N LEU A 376 1.68 3.59 2.91
CA LEU A 376 2.86 3.40 2.09
C LEU A 376 2.74 2.12 1.26
N CYS A 377 2.57 2.27 -0.05
CA CYS A 377 2.37 1.16 -0.97
C CYS A 377 3.69 0.76 -1.65
N LEU A 378 4.01 -0.53 -1.58
CA LEU A 378 5.26 -1.15 -2.00
C LEU A 378 5.00 -2.27 -3.02
N ARG A 379 5.99 -2.50 -3.90
CA ARG A 379 6.05 -3.71 -4.71
C ARG A 379 7.11 -4.67 -4.16
N VAL A 380 6.68 -5.86 -3.76
CA VAL A 380 7.52 -6.92 -3.19
C VAL A 380 7.47 -8.16 -4.10
N LYS A 381 8.58 -8.90 -4.20
CA LYS A 381 8.66 -10.11 -5.03
C LYS A 381 7.81 -11.27 -4.48
N GLU A 382 7.82 -11.44 -3.17
CA GLU A 382 7.08 -12.48 -2.42
C GLU A 382 6.14 -11.78 -1.43
N PRO A 383 5.05 -11.17 -1.91
CA PRO A 383 4.25 -10.24 -1.12
C PRO A 383 3.48 -10.94 0.01
N ARG A 384 2.99 -12.17 -0.20
CA ARG A 384 2.38 -13.00 0.86
C ARG A 384 3.36 -13.27 2.00
N ARG A 385 4.51 -13.86 1.67
CA ARG A 385 5.57 -14.17 2.63
C ARG A 385 6.03 -12.92 3.38
N ALA A 386 6.25 -11.82 2.68
CA ALA A 386 6.67 -10.57 3.30
C ALA A 386 5.62 -9.99 4.24
N ALA A 387 4.33 -10.04 3.88
CA ALA A 387 3.26 -9.61 4.76
C ALA A 387 3.18 -10.46 6.03
N THR A 388 3.24 -11.79 5.90
CA THR A 388 3.28 -12.72 7.04
C THR A 388 4.48 -12.50 7.95
N ASP A 389 5.68 -12.35 7.38
CA ASP A 389 6.90 -12.16 8.18
C ASP A 389 6.92 -10.80 8.89
N LEU A 390 6.39 -9.75 8.26
CA LEU A 390 6.27 -8.44 8.88
C LEU A 390 5.15 -8.37 9.93
N ASP A 391 4.03 -9.08 9.73
CA ASP A 391 2.94 -9.16 10.69
C ASP A 391 3.35 -9.95 11.93
N ARG A 392 4.09 -11.06 11.75
CA ARG A 392 4.75 -11.78 12.85
C ARG A 392 5.69 -10.85 13.62
N TRP A 393 6.52 -10.11 12.90
CA TRP A 393 7.41 -9.11 13.50
C TRP A 393 6.64 -8.03 14.25
N LEU A 394 5.47 -7.59 13.80
CA LEU A 394 4.62 -6.65 14.55
C LEU A 394 3.99 -7.27 15.81
N GLY A 395 3.62 -8.54 15.74
CA GLY A 395 2.92 -9.27 16.81
C GLY A 395 3.82 -9.82 17.93
N ASP A 396 5.14 -9.86 17.74
CA ASP A 396 6.13 -10.34 18.72
C ASP A 396 6.33 -9.30 19.85
N GLU A 397 5.24 -8.83 20.45
CA GLU A 397 5.28 -8.15 21.74
C GLU A 397 5.43 -9.25 22.78
N THR A 398 6.64 -9.41 23.32
CA THR A 398 6.94 -10.17 24.54
C THR A 398 6.17 -9.59 25.73
N SER A 399 4.86 -9.74 25.70
CA SER A 399 3.98 -9.57 26.84
C SER A 399 3.73 -10.98 27.36
N SER A 400 4.39 -11.29 28.47
CA SER A 400 4.07 -12.50 29.23
C SER A 400 2.55 -12.57 29.43
N PRO A 401 1.92 -13.73 29.22
CA PRO A 401 0.48 -13.85 29.40
C PRO A 401 0.10 -13.42 30.81
N PRO A 402 -1.00 -12.65 30.99
CA PRO A 402 -1.50 -12.35 32.32
C PRO A 402 -1.94 -13.67 32.95
N GLU A 403 -1.12 -14.16 33.87
CA GLU A 403 -1.55 -15.18 34.82
C GLU A 403 -2.73 -14.59 35.60
N PHE A 404 -3.84 -15.31 35.68
CA PHE A 404 -4.98 -14.88 36.49
C PHE A 404 -4.46 -14.67 37.92
N ALA A 405 -4.41 -13.43 38.36
CA ALA A 405 -4.09 -13.13 39.75
C ALA A 405 -5.15 -13.81 40.65
N PRO A 406 -4.78 -14.32 41.84
CA PRO A 406 -5.73 -14.91 42.77
C PRO A 406 -6.87 -13.91 43.02
N VAL A 407 -8.10 -14.27 42.63
CA VAL A 407 -9.24 -13.37 42.78
C VAL A 407 -9.87 -13.60 44.14
N ASP A 408 -9.88 -12.56 44.98
CA ASP A 408 -10.62 -12.55 46.24
C ASP A 408 -12.13 -12.49 45.94
N HIS A 409 -12.80 -13.64 46.02
CA HIS A 409 -14.23 -13.77 45.75
C HIS A 409 -15.02 -13.55 47.05
N ALA A 410 -16.06 -12.71 47.03
CA ALA A 410 -16.80 -12.32 48.24
C ALA A 410 -17.48 -13.48 49.00
N HIS A 411 -17.60 -14.65 48.36
CA HIS A 411 -18.15 -15.87 48.96
C HIS A 411 -17.11 -16.98 49.18
N TYR A 412 -15.81 -16.67 49.05
CA TYR A 412 -14.76 -17.65 49.30
C TYR A 412 -14.84 -18.18 50.74
N GLY A 413 -14.99 -19.48 50.90
CA GLY A 413 -15.15 -20.14 52.21
C GLY A 413 -16.51 -19.93 52.88
N MET A 414 -17.45 -19.20 52.25
CA MET A 414 -18.81 -19.05 52.75
C MET A 414 -19.72 -20.13 52.16
N VAL A 415 -20.32 -20.95 53.02
CA VAL A 415 -21.29 -21.97 52.62
C VAL A 415 -22.61 -21.72 53.35
N ARG A 416 -23.71 -21.64 52.59
CA ARG A 416 -25.07 -21.54 53.13
C ARG A 416 -25.95 -22.64 52.57
N THR A 417 -26.51 -23.46 53.45
CA THR A 417 -27.37 -24.58 53.06
C THR A 417 -28.81 -24.32 53.47
N HIS A 418 -29.73 -24.53 52.54
CA HIS A 418 -31.17 -24.39 52.70
C HIS A 418 -31.83 -25.74 52.46
N ARG A 419 -32.71 -26.15 53.38
CA ARG A 419 -33.51 -27.37 53.25
C ARG A 419 -35.00 -27.03 53.22
N GLY A 420 -35.77 -27.82 52.49
CA GLY A 420 -37.21 -27.65 52.36
C GLY A 420 -37.91 -28.88 51.83
N VAL A 421 -39.24 -28.86 51.90
CA VAL A 421 -40.16 -29.81 51.27
C VAL A 421 -41.22 -28.96 50.57
N GLY A 422 -41.62 -29.32 49.35
CA GLY A 422 -42.58 -28.50 48.61
C GLY A 422 -41.95 -27.24 48.02
N GLY A 423 -42.81 -26.28 47.65
CA GLY A 423 -42.40 -24.95 47.21
C GLY A 423 -41.87 -24.07 48.35
N LYS A 424 -40.63 -23.57 48.24
CA LYS A 424 -40.06 -22.57 49.15
C LYS A 424 -39.33 -21.47 48.40
N ARG A 425 -39.30 -20.30 49.00
CA ARG A 425 -38.58 -19.13 48.49
C ARG A 425 -37.38 -18.88 49.37
N ILE A 426 -36.19 -18.83 48.78
CA ILE A 426 -34.94 -18.52 49.45
C ILE A 426 -34.56 -17.08 49.09
N LYS A 427 -34.48 -16.23 50.11
CA LYS A 427 -34.07 -14.83 49.94
C LYS A 427 -32.56 -14.72 49.96
N LEU A 428 -31.97 -14.28 48.86
CA LEU A 428 -30.54 -14.01 48.77
C LEU A 428 -30.33 -12.51 49.06
N LYS A 429 -29.82 -12.21 50.27
CA LYS A 429 -29.59 -10.84 50.75
C LYS A 429 -28.14 -10.40 50.48
N GLY A 430 -27.94 -9.15 50.07
CA GLY A 430 -26.63 -8.53 49.81
C GLY A 430 -26.44 -8.18 48.34
N GLN A 431 -25.49 -7.30 48.00
CA GLN A 431 -25.04 -7.18 46.62
C GLN A 431 -24.28 -8.47 46.26
N LEU A 432 -24.60 -9.09 45.13
CA LEU A 432 -23.70 -10.04 44.48
C LEU A 432 -22.98 -9.25 43.39
N PRO A 433 -21.86 -8.59 43.69
CA PRO A 433 -21.04 -8.00 42.63
C PRO A 433 -20.45 -9.08 41.71
N GLN A 434 -20.43 -10.35 42.17
CA GLN A 434 -19.88 -11.51 41.48
C GLN A 434 -20.88 -12.68 41.53
N PRO A 435 -20.97 -13.51 40.47
CA PRO A 435 -21.85 -14.69 40.45
C PRO A 435 -21.49 -15.73 41.52
N ILE A 436 -22.42 -16.62 41.88
CA ILE A 436 -22.23 -17.63 42.94
C ILE A 436 -22.58 -19.03 42.46
N LEU A 437 -22.02 -20.04 43.12
CA LEU A 437 -22.34 -21.44 42.86
C LEU A 437 -23.58 -21.85 43.67
N ALA A 438 -24.51 -22.56 43.02
CA ALA A 438 -25.64 -23.19 43.68
C ALA A 438 -25.70 -24.68 43.32
N GLU A 439 -25.65 -25.52 44.35
CA GLU A 439 -25.80 -26.98 44.27
C GLU A 439 -27.22 -27.36 44.72
N PHE A 440 -27.90 -28.18 43.93
CA PHE A 440 -29.27 -28.63 44.14
C PHE A 440 -29.28 -30.16 44.30
N VAL A 441 -29.91 -30.63 45.36
CA VAL A 441 -30.13 -32.05 45.63
C VAL A 441 -31.62 -32.29 45.81
N ASN A 442 -32.19 -33.18 44.99
CA ASN A 442 -33.60 -33.60 45.08
C ASN A 442 -33.67 -34.97 45.74
N GLU A 443 -34.03 -35.00 47.02
CA GLU A 443 -34.12 -36.22 47.83
C GLU A 443 -35.51 -36.88 47.74
N GLY A 444 -36.48 -36.16 47.16
CA GLY A 444 -37.88 -36.55 47.12
C GLY A 444 -38.35 -37.26 45.84
N PRO A 445 -39.59 -37.80 45.86
CA PRO A 445 -40.31 -38.14 44.63
C PRO A 445 -40.61 -36.85 43.84
N GLY A 446 -40.65 -36.95 42.50
CA GLY A 446 -40.98 -35.84 41.60
C GLY A 446 -39.78 -35.02 41.10
N THR A 447 -40.06 -33.98 40.32
CA THR A 447 -39.06 -33.12 39.68
C THR A 447 -38.89 -31.83 40.48
N LEU A 448 -37.65 -31.49 40.84
CA LEU A 448 -37.30 -30.20 41.40
C LEU A 448 -37.14 -29.17 40.28
N GLN A 449 -37.76 -28.00 40.41
CA GLN A 449 -37.60 -26.87 39.53
C GLN A 449 -37.18 -25.65 40.34
N ALA A 450 -36.21 -24.88 39.84
CA ALA A 450 -35.75 -23.66 40.47
C ALA A 450 -35.71 -22.48 39.50
N TRP A 451 -36.12 -21.30 39.97
CA TRP A 451 -36.13 -20.05 39.21
C TRP A 451 -35.49 -18.92 40.00
N LEU A 452 -34.72 -18.08 39.32
CA LEU A 452 -34.13 -16.87 39.89
C LEU A 452 -35.01 -15.65 39.55
N ARG A 453 -35.40 -14.86 40.56
CA ARG A 453 -36.37 -13.76 40.41
C ARG A 453 -35.87 -12.45 41.01
N ARG A 454 -36.22 -11.33 40.38
CA ARG A 454 -35.88 -9.96 40.82
C ARG A 454 -36.70 -9.56 42.05
N THR A 455 -37.98 -9.87 42.00
CA THR A 455 -38.99 -9.49 42.98
C THR A 455 -39.57 -10.73 43.66
N GLU A 456 -40.26 -10.51 44.77
CA GLU A 456 -40.96 -11.57 45.51
C GLU A 456 -42.11 -12.20 44.69
N PHE A 457 -42.55 -11.52 43.65
CA PHE A 457 -43.64 -11.89 42.75
C PHE A 457 -43.17 -11.87 41.28
N GLY A 458 -43.82 -12.66 40.41
CA GLY A 458 -43.52 -12.75 38.98
C GLY A 458 -42.80 -14.04 38.56
N HIS A 459 -42.65 -14.24 37.25
CA HIS A 459 -41.87 -15.33 36.66
C HIS A 459 -40.42 -14.86 36.42
N GLY A 460 -39.45 -15.72 36.71
CA GLY A 460 -38.04 -15.51 36.40
C GLY A 460 -37.51 -16.68 35.57
N PRO A 461 -36.33 -16.56 34.96
CA PRO A 461 -35.75 -17.64 34.18
C PRO A 461 -35.55 -18.90 35.03
N PRO A 462 -35.83 -20.09 34.47
CA PRO A 462 -35.48 -21.34 35.12
C PRO A 462 -33.95 -21.46 35.18
N VAL A 463 -33.41 -21.77 36.36
CA VAL A 463 -31.97 -21.96 36.60
C VAL A 463 -31.61 -23.42 36.82
N MET A 464 -32.57 -24.26 37.21
CA MET A 464 -32.35 -25.70 37.42
C MET A 464 -33.63 -26.51 37.27
N VAL A 465 -33.50 -27.72 36.71
CA VAL A 465 -34.53 -28.76 36.71
C VAL A 465 -33.85 -30.10 37.02
N CYS A 466 -34.20 -30.75 38.13
CA CYS A 466 -33.65 -32.04 38.55
C CYS A 466 -34.75 -33.09 38.67
N GLY A 467 -34.58 -34.24 38.03
CA GLY A 467 -35.49 -35.37 38.18
C GLY A 467 -35.45 -36.00 39.59
N PRO A 468 -36.33 -36.99 39.86
CA PRO A 468 -36.33 -37.73 41.13
C PRO A 468 -35.04 -38.55 41.26
N LYS A 469 -34.39 -38.49 42.44
CA LYS A 469 -33.11 -39.18 42.73
C LYS A 469 -31.99 -38.86 41.72
N ALA A 470 -32.06 -37.71 41.06
CA ALA A 470 -30.98 -37.24 40.21
C ALA A 470 -29.72 -36.98 41.06
N PRO A 471 -28.52 -37.15 40.49
CA PRO A 471 -27.28 -36.74 41.16
C PRO A 471 -27.32 -35.24 41.49
N PRO A 472 -26.52 -34.78 42.47
CA PRO A 472 -26.39 -33.36 42.78
C PRO A 472 -26.08 -32.56 41.51
N ALA A 473 -26.88 -31.53 41.25
CA ALA A 473 -26.72 -30.68 40.08
C ALA A 473 -26.25 -29.29 40.51
N THR A 474 -25.21 -28.78 39.86
CA THR A 474 -24.63 -27.48 40.20
C THR A 474 -24.78 -26.51 39.05
N THR A 475 -25.05 -25.24 39.35
CA THR A 475 -25.18 -24.16 38.35
C THR A 475 -24.66 -22.84 38.90
N VAL A 476 -24.26 -21.93 38.02
CA VAL A 476 -23.85 -20.57 38.39
C VAL A 476 -25.09 -19.68 38.41
N LEU A 477 -25.31 -18.97 39.51
CA LEU A 477 -26.34 -17.94 39.62
C LEU A 477 -25.70 -16.57 39.39
N ASP A 478 -26.15 -15.88 38.34
CA ASP A 478 -25.73 -14.53 37.98
C ASP A 478 -26.95 -13.58 38.01
N ASP A 479 -26.76 -12.38 38.54
CA ASP A 479 -27.76 -11.31 38.54
C ASP A 479 -28.13 -10.89 37.10
N ARG A 480 -27.19 -11.01 36.13
CA ARG A 480 -27.42 -10.72 34.71
C ARG A 480 -28.52 -11.56 34.07
N LEU A 481 -28.81 -12.74 34.63
CA LEU A 481 -29.93 -13.57 34.17
C LEU A 481 -31.28 -12.88 34.36
N VAL A 482 -31.35 -11.90 35.26
CA VAL A 482 -32.61 -11.29 35.70
C VAL A 482 -32.59 -9.76 35.60
N SER A 483 -31.41 -9.12 35.64
CA SER A 483 -31.27 -7.68 35.45
C SER A 483 -29.84 -7.29 35.07
N ASP A 484 -29.71 -6.33 34.15
CA ASP A 484 -28.40 -5.71 33.82
C ASP A 484 -27.89 -4.73 34.88
N LYS A 485 -28.61 -4.58 36.00
CA LYS A 485 -28.31 -3.66 37.08
C LYS A 485 -28.08 -4.44 38.37
N PRO A 486 -27.12 -4.04 39.22
CA PRO A 486 -26.87 -4.73 40.48
C PRO A 486 -28.13 -4.73 41.33
N LEU A 487 -28.54 -5.91 41.80
CA LEU A 487 -29.75 -6.08 42.59
C LEU A 487 -29.42 -6.12 44.08
N ALA A 488 -30.12 -5.30 44.86
CA ALA A 488 -29.99 -5.31 46.32
C ALA A 488 -30.65 -6.54 46.97
N LYS A 489 -31.61 -7.15 46.28
CA LYS A 489 -32.37 -8.33 46.71
C LYS A 489 -32.77 -9.17 45.49
N ARG A 490 -32.77 -10.48 45.66
CA ARG A 490 -33.25 -11.48 44.69
C ARG A 490 -33.78 -12.71 45.42
N PHE A 491 -34.57 -13.51 44.72
CA PHE A 491 -35.25 -14.67 45.27
C PHE A 491 -34.98 -15.89 44.40
N LEU A 492 -34.48 -16.96 45.02
CA LEU A 492 -34.42 -18.28 44.42
C LEU A 492 -35.67 -19.03 44.86
N CYS A 493 -36.59 -19.27 43.93
CA CYS A 493 -37.80 -20.05 44.17
C CYS A 493 -37.51 -21.50 43.81
N VAL A 494 -37.74 -22.43 44.73
CA VAL A 494 -37.53 -23.87 44.54
C VAL A 494 -38.87 -24.57 44.75
N GLU A 495 -39.30 -25.37 43.80
CA GLU A 495 -40.50 -26.19 43.85
C GLU A 495 -40.13 -27.65 43.62
N SER A 496 -40.60 -28.55 44.49
CA SER A 496 -40.42 -29.99 44.36
C SER A 496 -41.57 -30.70 45.09
N GLU A 497 -41.93 -31.90 44.66
CA GLU A 497 -42.94 -32.74 45.33
C GLU A 497 -42.42 -33.41 46.62
N GLY A 498 -41.11 -33.32 46.89
CA GLY A 498 -40.52 -33.89 48.10
C GLY A 498 -39.36 -33.08 48.70
N PRO A 499 -38.57 -33.70 49.60
CA PRO A 499 -37.45 -33.02 50.26
C PRO A 499 -36.35 -32.62 49.29
N TRP A 500 -35.76 -31.46 49.55
CA TRP A 500 -34.65 -30.94 48.77
C TRP A 500 -33.68 -30.14 49.62
N THR A 501 -32.45 -30.06 49.11
CA THR A 501 -31.35 -29.29 49.67
C THR A 501 -30.76 -28.38 48.59
N VAL A 502 -30.56 -27.09 48.92
CA VAL A 502 -29.83 -26.13 48.08
C VAL A 502 -28.66 -25.55 48.86
N THR A 503 -27.45 -25.71 48.34
CA THR A 503 -26.22 -25.16 48.93
C THR A 503 -25.68 -24.03 48.07
N ILE A 504 -25.41 -22.89 48.67
CA ILE A 504 -24.84 -21.70 48.03
C ILE A 504 -23.42 -21.50 48.51
N SER A 505 -22.47 -21.32 47.59
CA SER A 505 -21.04 -21.18 47.89
C SER A 505 -20.27 -20.36 46.85
N GLY A 506 -18.98 -20.13 47.11
CA GLY A 506 -18.04 -19.59 46.14
C GLY A 506 -17.52 -20.62 45.12
N PRO A 507 -16.65 -20.18 44.18
CA PRO A 507 -16.07 -21.00 43.12
C PRO A 507 -15.25 -22.19 43.62
N GLU A 508 -14.69 -22.13 44.82
CA GLU A 508 -13.82 -23.16 45.41
C GLU A 508 -14.50 -24.51 45.66
N ARG A 509 -15.84 -24.57 45.57
CA ARG A 509 -16.60 -25.82 45.68
C ARG A 509 -16.87 -26.50 44.33
N ALA A 510 -16.53 -25.86 43.21
CA ALA A 510 -16.62 -26.51 41.91
C ALA A 510 -15.66 -27.70 41.85
N ARG A 511 -16.07 -28.80 41.20
CA ARG A 511 -15.24 -30.01 41.11
C ARG A 511 -14.03 -29.74 40.23
N GLU A 512 -12.84 -30.00 40.75
CA GLU A 512 -11.60 -29.75 40.02
C GLU A 512 -11.28 -30.85 39.00
N PHE A 513 -10.68 -30.48 37.87
CA PHE A 513 -10.10 -31.41 36.91
C PHE A 513 -8.95 -30.74 36.13
N THR A 514 -8.04 -31.55 35.57
CA THR A 514 -6.84 -31.04 34.87
C THR A 514 -6.71 -31.55 33.43
N GLY A 515 -7.25 -32.72 33.12
CA GLY A 515 -7.10 -33.35 31.79
C GLY A 515 -8.40 -33.93 31.25
N SER A 516 -9.10 -34.73 32.05
CA SER A 516 -10.40 -35.28 31.64
C SER A 516 -11.40 -35.26 32.80
N ALA A 517 -12.68 -35.09 32.48
CA ALA A 517 -13.78 -35.17 33.43
C ALA A 517 -14.98 -35.88 32.81
N THR A 518 -15.71 -36.63 33.62
CA THR A 518 -16.98 -37.25 33.23
C THR A 518 -18.06 -36.88 34.24
N GLY A 519 -19.27 -36.62 33.77
CA GLY A 519 -20.39 -36.32 34.64
C GLY A 519 -21.72 -36.61 33.96
N SER A 520 -22.80 -36.39 34.71
CA SER A 520 -24.16 -36.66 34.29
C SER A 520 -25.04 -35.50 34.70
N GLY A 521 -25.77 -34.90 33.75
CA GLY A 521 -26.59 -33.72 34.02
C GLY A 521 -25.79 -32.42 34.21
N PRO A 522 -26.43 -31.37 34.75
CA PRO A 522 -25.81 -30.05 34.92
C PRO A 522 -24.72 -30.03 36.00
N GLU A 523 -23.51 -29.62 35.65
CA GLU A 523 -22.37 -29.58 36.55
C GLU A 523 -21.47 -28.35 36.31
N VAL A 524 -20.80 -27.88 37.36
CA VAL A 524 -19.82 -26.80 37.31
C VAL A 524 -18.46 -27.35 37.74
N LEU A 525 -17.46 -27.17 36.87
CA LEU A 525 -16.12 -27.70 37.02
C LEU A 525 -15.09 -26.58 37.07
N ALA A 526 -14.08 -26.70 37.93
CA ALA A 526 -12.91 -25.82 37.95
C ALA A 526 -11.75 -26.51 37.20
N TYR A 527 -11.28 -25.91 36.11
CA TYR A 527 -10.17 -26.44 35.35
C TYR A 527 -8.83 -25.94 35.89
N GLN A 528 -7.98 -26.84 36.37
CA GLN A 528 -6.69 -26.54 37.01
C GLN A 528 -5.49 -26.73 36.07
N GLY A 529 -5.72 -27.08 34.80
CA GLY A 529 -4.66 -27.28 33.81
C GLY A 529 -4.21 -25.99 33.11
N PRO A 530 -3.15 -26.08 32.27
CA PRO A 530 -2.73 -24.98 31.40
C PRO A 530 -3.77 -24.69 30.32
N ALA A 531 -3.72 -23.52 29.68
CA ALA A 531 -4.61 -23.20 28.56
C ALA A 531 -4.57 -24.31 27.49
N GLY A 532 -5.74 -24.79 27.08
CA GLY A 532 -5.86 -25.95 26.21
C GLY A 532 -7.14 -25.96 25.37
N ILE A 533 -7.29 -27.01 24.57
CA ILE A 533 -8.47 -27.25 23.75
C ILE A 533 -9.25 -28.40 24.36
N ALA A 534 -10.49 -28.10 24.74
CA ALA A 534 -11.42 -29.04 25.32
C ALA A 534 -12.34 -29.64 24.24
N VAL A 535 -12.59 -30.94 24.35
CA VAL A 535 -13.57 -31.67 23.57
C VAL A 535 -14.62 -32.20 24.51
N ILE A 536 -15.86 -31.76 24.37
CA ILE A 536 -17.00 -32.37 25.05
C ILE A 536 -17.67 -33.38 24.13
N THR A 537 -17.88 -34.58 24.66
CA THR A 537 -18.55 -35.70 23.99
C THR A 537 -19.78 -36.09 24.81
N SER A 538 -20.95 -36.08 24.18
CA SER A 538 -22.17 -36.69 24.73
C SER A 538 -22.50 -37.96 23.94
N PRO A 539 -22.30 -39.16 24.53
CA PRO A 539 -22.50 -40.43 23.83
C PRO A 539 -23.93 -40.62 23.30
N GLY A 540 -24.92 -40.09 24.02
CA GLY A 540 -26.34 -40.20 23.68
C GLY A 540 -26.84 -39.14 22.70
N GLY A 541 -25.95 -38.32 22.12
CA GLY A 541 -26.29 -37.29 21.12
C GLY A 541 -27.26 -36.21 21.61
N GLN A 542 -27.41 -36.07 22.92
CA GLN A 542 -28.37 -35.15 23.52
C GLN A 542 -27.86 -33.70 23.49
N PRO A 543 -28.77 -32.72 23.56
CA PRO A 543 -28.39 -31.32 23.62
C PRO A 543 -27.61 -31.03 24.90
N HIS A 544 -26.41 -30.48 24.74
CA HIS A 544 -25.57 -29.93 25.79
C HIS A 544 -25.24 -28.46 25.52
N ARG A 545 -25.05 -27.70 26.60
CA ARG A 545 -24.54 -26.34 26.56
C ARG A 545 -23.33 -26.22 27.47
N VAL A 546 -22.33 -25.46 27.03
CA VAL A 546 -21.14 -25.16 27.84
C VAL A 546 -20.98 -23.65 27.93
N HIS A 547 -21.01 -23.13 29.16
CA HIS A 547 -20.65 -21.74 29.45
C HIS A 547 -19.27 -21.72 30.09
N LEU A 548 -18.51 -20.69 29.75
CA LEU A 548 -17.16 -20.48 30.26
C LEU A 548 -17.14 -19.24 31.13
N HIS A 549 -16.61 -19.40 32.32
CA HIS A 549 -16.51 -18.37 33.34
C HIS A 549 -15.04 -18.22 33.77
N GLY A 550 -14.68 -17.02 34.22
CA GLY A 550 -13.41 -16.78 34.89
C GLY A 550 -13.37 -17.41 36.28
N PRO A 551 -12.22 -17.34 36.98
CA PRO A 551 -12.06 -17.91 38.33
C PRO A 551 -13.02 -17.30 39.38
N ASN A 552 -13.59 -16.13 39.08
CA ASN A 552 -14.58 -15.44 39.91
C ASN A 552 -16.03 -15.68 39.46
N LEU A 553 -16.28 -16.74 38.69
CA LEU A 553 -17.59 -17.09 38.10
C LEU A 553 -18.18 -16.06 37.13
N THR A 554 -17.42 -15.02 36.74
CA THR A 554 -17.90 -14.05 35.74
C THR A 554 -17.82 -14.65 34.34
N ALA A 555 -18.90 -14.54 33.56
CA ALA A 555 -18.94 -15.08 32.20
C ALA A 555 -17.88 -14.41 31.29
N LEU A 556 -17.09 -15.24 30.59
CA LEU A 556 -16.05 -14.77 29.66
C LEU A 556 -16.59 -14.44 28.26
N ASN A 557 -17.77 -14.94 27.90
CA ASN A 557 -18.41 -14.74 26.59
C ASN A 557 -19.74 -13.97 26.71
N ASN A 558 -19.76 -12.86 27.45
CA ASN A 558 -20.97 -12.04 27.68
C ASN A 558 -22.20 -12.81 28.21
N GLY A 559 -22.00 -14.01 28.77
CA GLY A 559 -23.08 -14.89 29.24
C GLY A 559 -23.59 -15.89 28.21
N ASP A 560 -23.19 -15.79 26.94
CA ASP A 560 -23.59 -16.73 25.89
C ASP A 560 -22.79 -18.04 25.97
N PRO A 561 -23.43 -19.19 25.70
CA PRO A 561 -22.75 -20.47 25.67
C PRO A 561 -21.71 -20.51 24.53
N ILE A 562 -20.53 -21.03 24.82
CA ILE A 562 -19.49 -21.27 23.79
C ILE A 562 -19.91 -22.46 22.91
N VAL A 563 -20.55 -23.45 23.52
CA VAL A 563 -21.11 -24.62 22.85
C VAL A 563 -22.60 -24.69 23.15
N SER A 564 -23.46 -24.81 22.13
CA SER A 564 -24.89 -25.04 22.34
C SER A 564 -25.49 -25.94 21.28
N THR A 565 -25.55 -27.25 21.51
CA THR A 565 -26.21 -28.17 20.57
C THR A 565 -27.73 -28.20 20.78
N THR A 566 -28.50 -28.21 19.69
CA THR A 566 -29.97 -28.35 19.70
C THR A 566 -30.40 -29.79 19.48
N ALA A 567 -31.58 -30.18 19.97
CA ALA A 567 -32.12 -31.52 19.72
C ALA A 567 -32.74 -31.60 18.32
N LEU A 568 -32.19 -32.44 17.44
CA LEU A 568 -32.90 -32.91 16.26
C LEU A 568 -33.87 -34.04 16.67
N PRO A 569 -35.13 -34.04 16.22
CA PRO A 569 -36.05 -35.14 16.47
C PRO A 569 -35.62 -36.36 15.64
N ARG A 570 -34.67 -37.14 16.17
CA ARG A 570 -34.16 -38.36 15.56
C ARG A 570 -34.22 -39.50 16.58
N ALA A 571 -34.69 -40.66 16.15
CA ALA A 571 -34.93 -41.81 17.02
C ALA A 571 -33.66 -42.44 17.64
N ASN A 572 -32.46 -42.00 17.23
CA ASN A 572 -31.16 -42.30 17.82
C ASN A 572 -30.14 -41.28 17.28
N PRO A 573 -29.89 -40.15 17.96
CA PRO A 573 -28.91 -39.18 17.51
C PRO A 573 -27.48 -39.75 17.65
N PRO A 574 -26.58 -39.51 16.68
CA PRO A 574 -25.17 -39.87 16.82
C PRO A 574 -24.53 -39.12 18.00
N PRO A 575 -23.41 -39.62 18.56
CA PRO A 575 -22.70 -38.93 19.64
C PRO A 575 -22.37 -37.50 19.20
N SER A 576 -22.71 -36.52 20.05
CA SER A 576 -22.43 -35.11 19.76
C SER A 576 -21.06 -34.74 20.33
N GLN A 577 -20.21 -34.18 19.47
CA GLN A 577 -18.85 -33.78 19.80
C GLN A 577 -18.63 -32.31 19.45
N SER A 578 -18.20 -31.53 20.44
CA SER A 578 -18.00 -30.09 20.31
C SER A 578 -16.62 -29.72 20.83
N THR A 579 -15.91 -28.84 20.11
CA THR A 579 -14.55 -28.43 20.46
C THR A 579 -14.51 -26.95 20.82
N PHE A 580 -13.88 -26.63 21.95
CA PHE A 580 -13.77 -25.26 22.43
C PHE A 580 -12.46 -24.98 23.17
N ALA A 581 -12.03 -23.73 23.15
CA ALA A 581 -10.84 -23.28 23.83
C ALA A 581 -11.14 -23.04 25.32
N ILE A 582 -10.21 -23.46 26.19
CA ILE A 582 -10.30 -23.29 27.63
C ILE A 582 -9.05 -22.57 28.17
N PRO A 583 -9.20 -21.37 28.75
CA PRO A 583 -8.13 -20.68 29.47
C PRO A 583 -7.70 -21.45 30.71
N ALA A 584 -6.48 -21.22 31.18
CA ALA A 584 -6.04 -21.72 32.48
C ALA A 584 -6.96 -21.18 33.60
N GLN A 585 -7.26 -22.01 34.61
CA GLN A 585 -8.10 -21.64 35.76
C GLN A 585 -9.55 -21.24 35.43
N ALA A 586 -10.04 -21.57 34.24
CA ALA A 586 -11.42 -21.29 33.86
C ALA A 586 -12.42 -22.22 34.59
N ILE A 587 -13.63 -21.72 34.80
CA ILE A 587 -14.73 -22.49 35.36
C ILE A 587 -15.72 -22.81 34.23
N LEU A 588 -16.03 -24.09 34.05
CA LEU A 588 -16.99 -24.54 33.04
C LEU A 588 -18.32 -24.84 33.72
N GLN A 589 -19.40 -24.38 33.12
CA GLN A 589 -20.74 -24.83 33.45
C GLN A 589 -21.30 -25.65 32.28
N VAL A 590 -21.43 -26.95 32.50
CA VAL A 590 -22.00 -27.90 31.54
C VAL A 590 -23.47 -28.08 31.90
N THR A 591 -24.36 -27.89 30.94
CA THR A 591 -25.79 -28.13 31.10
C THR A 591 -26.22 -29.18 30.09
N THR A 592 -26.68 -30.34 30.56
CA THR A 592 -27.25 -31.40 29.71
C THR A 592 -28.64 -31.78 30.20
N ALA A 593 -29.45 -32.39 29.33
CA ALA A 593 -30.78 -32.91 29.68
C ALA A 593 -30.75 -34.20 30.53
N GLY A 594 -29.80 -34.32 31.48
CA GLY A 594 -29.67 -35.46 32.38
C GLY A 594 -28.91 -36.66 31.80
N THR A 595 -28.07 -36.44 30.78
CA THR A 595 -27.25 -37.50 30.16
C THR A 595 -25.78 -37.37 30.49
N ASP A 596 -25.08 -38.49 30.31
CA ASP A 596 -23.64 -38.59 30.50
C ASP A 596 -22.89 -37.75 29.47
N TRP A 597 -21.82 -37.12 29.93
CA TRP A 597 -20.89 -36.37 29.11
C TRP A 597 -19.46 -36.61 29.58
N ARG A 598 -18.53 -36.44 28.64
CA ARG A 598 -17.09 -36.52 28.89
C ARG A 598 -16.42 -35.29 28.31
N ILE A 599 -15.51 -34.69 29.04
CA ILE A 599 -14.63 -33.61 28.60
C ILE A 599 -13.21 -34.13 28.63
N ASP A 600 -12.47 -33.95 27.53
CA ASP A 600 -11.04 -34.20 27.45
C ASP A 600 -10.35 -32.90 27.00
N VAL A 601 -9.27 -32.50 27.67
CA VAL A 601 -8.53 -31.26 27.41
C VAL A 601 -7.11 -31.58 27.01
N THR A 602 -6.70 -31.03 25.87
CA THR A 602 -5.31 -31.12 25.38
C THR A 602 -4.64 -29.76 25.52
N PRO A 603 -3.49 -29.65 26.22
CA PRO A 603 -2.74 -28.39 26.33
C PRO A 603 -2.40 -27.80 24.96
N LEU A 604 -2.37 -26.47 24.85
CA LEU A 604 -2.13 -25.79 23.57
C LEU A 604 -0.76 -26.15 22.95
N ALA A 605 0.27 -26.30 23.78
CA ALA A 605 1.62 -26.69 23.35
C ALA A 605 1.65 -28.07 22.66
N ASP A 606 0.82 -29.00 23.13
CA ASP A 606 0.69 -30.35 22.57
C ASP A 606 -0.28 -30.37 21.37
N ALA A 607 -1.26 -29.46 21.36
CA ALA A 607 -2.21 -29.31 20.26
C ALA A 607 -1.57 -28.75 18.97
N ASP A 608 -0.56 -27.88 19.09
CA ASP A 608 0.16 -27.30 17.96
C ASP A 608 1.18 -28.29 17.33
N THR A 609 1.80 -29.18 18.12
CA THR A 609 2.82 -30.13 17.62
C THR A 609 2.23 -31.26 16.78
N LEU A 610 1.00 -31.71 17.10
CA LEU A 610 0.29 -32.74 16.33
C LEU A 610 -0.20 -32.25 14.95
N ALA A 611 -0.25 -30.95 14.70
CA ALA A 611 -0.68 -30.38 13.42
C ALA A 611 0.43 -30.39 12.36
N GLN A 612 1.70 -30.55 12.74
CA GLN A 612 2.85 -30.37 11.85
C GLN A 612 3.28 -31.65 11.10
N ASP A 613 2.86 -32.83 11.57
CA ASP A 613 3.27 -34.14 11.05
C ASP A 613 2.18 -34.92 10.27
N ALA A 614 0.97 -34.38 10.10
CA ALA A 614 -0.17 -35.13 9.56
C ALA A 614 -0.60 -34.70 8.14
N ILE A 615 0.11 -35.16 7.10
CA ILE A 615 -0.37 -35.08 5.69
C ILE A 615 -1.20 -36.33 5.29
N THR A 616 -1.31 -37.35 6.15
CA THR A 616 -1.92 -38.65 5.74
C THR A 616 -2.96 -39.26 6.69
N ALA A 617 -3.36 -38.55 7.75
CA ALA A 617 -4.44 -38.98 8.65
C ALA A 617 -5.39 -37.78 8.94
N PRO A 618 -6.71 -37.99 9.12
CA PRO A 618 -7.62 -36.89 9.46
C PRO A 618 -7.10 -36.20 10.72
N PRO A 619 -7.02 -34.84 10.74
CA PRO A 619 -6.28 -34.13 11.77
C PRO A 619 -6.95 -34.38 13.13
N THR A 620 -6.29 -35.19 13.96
CA THR A 620 -6.61 -35.36 15.38
C THR A 620 -6.11 -34.17 16.21
N GLY A 621 -5.48 -33.17 15.57
CA GLY A 621 -5.18 -31.88 16.18
C GLY A 621 -6.46 -31.13 16.51
N HIS A 622 -6.66 -30.82 17.79
CA HIS A 622 -7.85 -30.13 18.28
C HIS A 622 -7.94 -28.66 17.82
N VAL A 623 -6.82 -28.07 17.39
CA VAL A 623 -6.79 -26.79 16.65
C VAL A 623 -6.73 -27.09 15.16
N ARG A 624 -7.69 -26.60 14.38
CA ARG A 624 -7.71 -26.80 12.93
C ARG A 624 -7.01 -25.63 12.22
N PRO A 625 -5.81 -25.82 11.65
CA PRO A 625 -5.17 -24.78 10.86
C PRO A 625 -5.93 -24.58 9.54
N PHE A 626 -5.97 -23.34 9.05
CA PHE A 626 -6.44 -23.07 7.70
C PHE A 626 -5.69 -21.89 7.07
N GLU A 627 -5.42 -22.00 5.77
CA GLU A 627 -4.77 -20.94 4.99
C GLU A 627 -5.77 -20.24 4.07
N HIS A 628 -6.55 -20.99 3.29
CA HIS A 628 -7.46 -20.44 2.28
C HIS A 628 -8.92 -20.59 2.65
N SER A 629 -9.34 -21.79 3.03
CA SER A 629 -10.70 -22.01 3.49
C SER A 629 -10.78 -23.16 4.47
N ILE A 630 -11.80 -23.10 5.32
CA ILE A 630 -12.13 -24.17 6.25
C ILE A 630 -13.63 -24.18 6.47
N THR A 631 -14.20 -25.38 6.52
CA THR A 631 -15.61 -25.59 6.82
C THR A 631 -15.78 -26.51 8.01
N GLY A 632 -16.92 -26.42 8.66
CA GLY A 632 -17.29 -27.32 9.75
C GLY A 632 -18.78 -27.29 10.03
N HIS A 633 -19.21 -28.25 10.83
CA HIS A 633 -20.61 -28.41 11.23
C HIS A 633 -20.84 -28.32 12.74
N ASN A 634 -19.77 -28.25 13.52
CA ASN A 634 -19.79 -28.12 14.99
C ASN A 634 -18.88 -26.97 15.41
N THR A 635 -18.94 -26.59 16.68
CA THR A 635 -17.96 -25.67 17.28
C THR A 635 -16.54 -26.20 17.11
N ALA A 636 -15.61 -25.30 16.83
CA ALA A 636 -14.22 -25.63 16.58
C ALA A 636 -13.31 -24.49 17.00
N VAL A 637 -12.07 -24.84 17.32
CA VAL A 637 -10.97 -23.88 17.45
C VAL A 637 -10.16 -23.93 16.17
N VAL A 638 -10.00 -22.78 15.51
CA VAL A 638 -9.30 -22.68 14.24
C VAL A 638 -8.15 -21.68 14.35
N ARG A 639 -7.05 -21.97 13.66
CA ARG A 639 -5.89 -21.09 13.58
C ARG A 639 -5.73 -20.62 12.14
N TYR A 640 -5.82 -19.32 11.92
CA TYR A 640 -5.61 -18.74 10.60
C TYR A 640 -4.11 -18.66 10.31
N LEU A 641 -3.62 -19.46 9.36
CA LEU A 641 -2.22 -19.48 8.92
C LEU A 641 -1.98 -18.64 7.65
N GLY A 642 -3.06 -18.15 7.03
CA GLY A 642 -2.98 -17.32 5.84
C GLY A 642 -2.35 -15.94 6.08
N PRO A 643 -2.10 -15.17 5.01
CA PRO A 643 -1.59 -13.81 5.11
C PRO A 643 -2.61 -12.88 5.76
N PRO A 644 -2.18 -11.79 6.44
CA PRO A 644 -3.13 -10.83 7.01
C PRO A 644 -4.03 -10.26 5.91
N GLY A 645 -5.34 -10.31 6.11
CA GLY A 645 -6.28 -10.01 5.04
C GLY A 645 -7.76 -10.24 5.36
N PRO A 646 -8.64 -9.90 4.41
CA PRO A 646 -10.07 -10.11 4.55
C PRO A 646 -10.46 -11.60 4.40
N VAL A 647 -11.21 -12.10 5.37
CA VAL A 647 -11.79 -13.44 5.40
C VAL A 647 -13.29 -13.32 5.56
N LEU A 648 -14.05 -14.03 4.73
CA LEU A 648 -15.50 -14.09 4.79
C LEU A 648 -15.92 -15.26 5.67
N PHE A 649 -16.67 -14.95 6.72
CA PHE A 649 -17.29 -15.94 7.59
C PHE A 649 -18.74 -16.13 7.18
N HIS A 650 -19.08 -17.34 6.74
CA HIS A 650 -20.44 -17.76 6.48
C HIS A 650 -20.90 -18.67 7.61
N SER A 651 -21.91 -18.28 8.37
CA SER A 651 -22.40 -19.07 9.50
C SER A 651 -23.93 -19.21 9.58
N GLY A 652 -24.66 -18.59 8.64
CA GLY A 652 -26.11 -18.47 8.75
C GLY A 652 -26.51 -17.79 10.06
N TYR A 653 -27.51 -18.34 10.77
CA TYR A 653 -27.96 -17.84 12.08
C TYR A 653 -27.49 -18.70 13.26
N ALA A 654 -26.62 -19.68 13.02
CA ALA A 654 -26.31 -20.71 14.00
C ALA A 654 -24.95 -20.51 14.69
N PHE A 655 -23.95 -19.94 14.01
CA PHE A 655 -22.61 -19.77 14.57
C PHE A 655 -22.15 -18.33 14.71
N GLY A 656 -21.49 -18.04 15.83
CA GLY A 656 -20.68 -16.85 16.06
C GLY A 656 -19.19 -17.13 15.95
N LEU A 657 -18.39 -16.08 16.01
CA LEU A 657 -16.93 -16.15 15.96
C LEU A 657 -16.32 -15.23 17.01
N LEU A 658 -15.43 -15.77 17.83
CA LEU A 658 -14.65 -15.03 18.81
C LEU A 658 -13.17 -15.06 18.42
N GLN A 659 -12.47 -13.95 18.63
CA GLN A 659 -11.02 -13.92 18.61
C GLN A 659 -10.48 -14.27 19.98
N LEU A 660 -9.49 -15.17 20.01
CA LEU A 660 -8.80 -15.60 21.21
C LEU A 660 -7.44 -14.90 21.32
N ASP A 661 -6.96 -14.70 22.55
CA ASP A 661 -5.58 -14.32 22.81
C ASP A 661 -4.65 -15.54 22.93
N ALA A 662 -3.38 -15.29 23.30
CA ALA A 662 -2.38 -16.35 23.49
C ALA A 662 -2.69 -17.28 24.69
N THR A 663 -3.54 -16.84 25.63
CA THR A 663 -4.01 -17.63 26.78
C THR A 663 -5.33 -18.35 26.53
N LEU A 664 -5.83 -18.28 25.27
CA LEU A 664 -7.13 -18.79 24.86
C LEU A 664 -8.33 -18.08 25.50
N ALA A 665 -8.11 -16.90 26.11
CA ALA A 665 -9.20 -16.08 26.62
C ALA A 665 -9.90 -15.34 25.46
N PRO A 666 -11.24 -15.24 25.47
CA PRO A 666 -11.96 -14.43 24.50
C PRO A 666 -11.55 -12.95 24.59
N LEU A 667 -10.99 -12.41 23.50
CA LEU A 667 -10.54 -11.03 23.42
C LEU A 667 -11.64 -10.11 22.86
N ARG A 668 -12.33 -10.55 21.82
CA ARG A 668 -13.49 -9.85 21.23
C ARG A 668 -14.37 -10.77 20.40
N THR A 669 -15.65 -10.44 20.31
CA THR A 669 -16.58 -11.03 19.35
C THR A 669 -16.35 -10.44 17.97
N LEU A 670 -15.95 -11.28 17.00
CA LEU A 670 -15.76 -10.89 15.61
C LEU A 670 -17.04 -10.99 14.80
N ALA A 671 -17.85 -12.01 15.07
CA ALA A 671 -19.14 -12.20 14.43
C ALA A 671 -20.19 -12.73 15.40
N LEU A 672 -21.36 -12.09 15.39
CA LEU A 672 -22.57 -12.64 15.99
C LEU A 672 -23.22 -13.67 15.04
N PRO A 673 -24.13 -14.54 15.52
CA PRO A 673 -24.88 -15.49 14.69
C PRO A 673 -25.90 -14.77 13.79
N SER A 674 -25.43 -13.97 12.83
CA SER A 674 -26.25 -13.04 12.06
C SER A 674 -25.82 -12.92 10.58
N GLY A 675 -25.72 -14.05 9.89
CA GLY A 675 -25.42 -14.11 8.46
C GLY A 675 -23.93 -13.94 8.13
N ASN A 676 -23.63 -13.67 6.86
CA ASN A 676 -22.26 -13.57 6.36
C ASN A 676 -21.58 -12.30 6.86
N GLN A 677 -20.35 -12.42 7.35
CA GLN A 677 -19.58 -11.28 7.86
C GLN A 677 -18.17 -11.26 7.29
N LYS A 678 -17.76 -10.08 6.83
CA LYS A 678 -16.39 -9.84 6.35
C LYS A 678 -15.53 -9.40 7.51
N LEU A 679 -14.47 -10.15 7.77
CA LEU A 679 -13.57 -9.97 8.90
C LEU A 679 -12.16 -9.72 8.38
N HIS A 680 -11.34 -8.99 9.14
CA HIS A 680 -9.93 -8.83 8.82
C HIS A 680 -9.11 -9.60 9.86
N LEU A 681 -8.42 -10.66 9.42
CA LEU A 681 -7.66 -11.55 10.27
C LEU A 681 -6.16 -11.30 10.08
N ARG A 682 -5.39 -11.38 11.18
CA ARG A 682 -3.93 -11.37 11.16
C ARG A 682 -3.39 -12.79 11.06
N SER A 683 -2.17 -12.95 10.58
CA SER A 683 -1.58 -14.29 10.52
C SER A 683 -1.42 -14.86 11.94
N ASN A 684 -1.62 -16.17 12.09
CA ASN A 684 -1.65 -16.92 13.35
C ASN A 684 -2.76 -16.53 14.34
N THR A 685 -3.80 -15.82 13.90
CA THR A 685 -4.97 -15.52 14.76
C THR A 685 -5.66 -16.82 15.18
N LEU A 686 -5.87 -16.98 16.49
CA LEU A 686 -6.69 -18.05 17.06
C LEU A 686 -8.15 -17.60 17.16
N LEU A 687 -9.05 -18.46 16.71
CA LEU A 687 -10.48 -18.18 16.65
C LEU A 687 -11.27 -19.32 17.29
N GLN A 688 -12.30 -18.96 18.05
CA GLN A 688 -13.32 -19.88 18.54
C GLN A 688 -14.60 -19.69 17.74
N ILE A 689 -15.08 -20.76 17.13
CA ILE A 689 -16.39 -20.79 16.50
C ILE A 689 -17.39 -21.23 17.57
N THR A 690 -18.34 -20.34 17.87
CA THR A 690 -19.38 -20.56 18.89
C THR A 690 -20.71 -20.87 18.24
N GLY A 691 -21.65 -21.46 18.98
CA GLY A 691 -23.03 -21.60 18.53
C GLY A 691 -23.52 -23.05 18.39
N ALA A 692 -24.51 -23.24 17.51
CA ALA A 692 -25.38 -24.41 17.44
C ALA A 692 -25.19 -25.28 16.20
N GLU A 693 -26.15 -26.13 15.84
CA GLU A 693 -26.06 -27.00 14.66
C GLU A 693 -26.23 -26.21 13.36
N GLY A 694 -25.43 -26.54 12.35
CA GLY A 694 -25.48 -25.95 11.02
C GLY A 694 -24.19 -26.19 10.27
N THR A 695 -23.91 -25.41 9.23
CA THR A 695 -22.59 -25.39 8.59
C THR A 695 -22.03 -23.99 8.65
N TRP A 696 -20.73 -23.90 8.93
CA TRP A 696 -19.98 -22.66 8.81
C TRP A 696 -18.82 -22.84 7.83
N SER A 697 -18.40 -21.73 7.23
CA SER A 697 -17.17 -21.64 6.44
C SER A 697 -16.43 -20.34 6.73
N LEU A 698 -15.11 -20.42 6.75
CA LEU A 698 -14.21 -19.27 6.65
C LEU A 698 -13.50 -19.40 5.32
N GLU A 699 -13.52 -18.36 4.51
CA GLU A 699 -12.87 -18.33 3.21
C GLU A 699 -12.11 -17.02 3.03
N GLU A 700 -10.82 -17.12 2.72
CA GLU A 700 -10.00 -15.99 2.32
C GLU A 700 -10.59 -15.39 1.05
N THR A 701 -11.07 -14.15 1.14
CA THR A 701 -11.65 -13.50 -0.04
C THR A 701 -10.53 -13.06 -0.96
N HIS A 702 -10.45 -13.68 -2.13
CA HIS A 702 -9.63 -13.18 -3.21
C HIS A 702 -10.33 -11.99 -3.89
N PRO A 703 -9.60 -10.92 -4.27
CA PRO A 703 -10.18 -9.72 -4.88
C PRO A 703 -11.05 -9.99 -6.12
N THR A 704 -10.82 -11.10 -6.82
CA THR A 704 -11.54 -11.51 -8.04
C THR A 704 -12.95 -12.01 -7.81
N ASP A 705 -13.29 -12.56 -6.63
CA ASP A 705 -14.60 -13.17 -6.39
C ASP A 705 -15.67 -12.16 -5.92
N LEU A 706 -15.25 -10.93 -5.62
CA LEU A 706 -16.11 -9.83 -5.17
C LEU A 706 -17.09 -9.29 -6.23
N ALA A 707 -16.96 -9.68 -7.51
CA ALA A 707 -17.88 -9.26 -8.56
C ALA A 707 -19.16 -10.12 -8.64
N ALA A 708 -19.17 -11.30 -8.01
CA ALA A 708 -20.29 -12.24 -8.11
C ALA A 708 -21.21 -12.26 -6.88
N ALA A 709 -20.76 -11.74 -5.72
CA ALA A 709 -21.50 -11.83 -4.45
C ALA A 709 -22.42 -10.63 -4.16
N ASP A 710 -22.29 -9.52 -4.90
CA ASP A 710 -23.16 -8.32 -4.78
C ASP A 710 -24.33 -8.33 -5.80
N HIS A 711 -24.68 -9.51 -6.36
CA HIS A 711 -25.84 -9.71 -7.23
C HIS A 711 -26.89 -10.64 -6.64
#